data_AF-A0A163FPE0-F1
#
_entry.id   AF-A0A163FPE0-F1
#
_cell.length_a   1.000
_cell.length_b   1.000
_cell.length_c   1.000
_cell.angle_alpha   90.00
_cell.angle_beta   90.00
_cell.angle_gamma   90.00
#
_symmetry.space_group_name_H-M   'P 1'
#
loop_
_entity.id
_entity.type
_entity.pdbx_description
1 polymer ?
#
loop_
_entity_poly.entity_id
_entity_poly.type
_entity_poly.pdbx_seq_one_letter_code
_entity_poly.pdbx_strand_id
1 'polypeptide(L)'
;MSEEGKQKSSMVSCDRVDDGTVRVNDDAIQRLNVARTDVGQQEEDARLATTAEKTMTVRQAVRLYKWAIIYSMAMSLAVVMEGYDLAAMGSFLGYDQFRQRFGTELDPAGNPRISPAWQAGIQNGVQAGSIIGLWANGYISEWLGYKKTMYGALLASVMFNFLHFFAQDLGMIVAGSVLLGLPWGVFQTLTVTYASDITPSTIRPYLTTYINLCWVIGQLVAAGALRGCQSLGNDWGWRIPIAIQWVWVPFIFLGAYMAPESPWWLVRKGRYEEARQSLVKATTPQADVHFDPDQALALIRHTNDLEVAMSGGVNYLDCFKGVERRRTVIACVVWLTQALCGAAMTGYSVQIFRESGLDEEGALNLNIGQYCLGVVGTIGSWFLLRHFGRRTLYVYGLIILCAFLMVIGGLGVISRNNTSAAWALGSIMLVYNLFYNFTVGPVCYAIVAEMSSTRLKIKTVVLARNVYNIGSVFNNIVVPRMLSPTEWNWAGMTGFFYGGLTALLITFMWFMLPETKRRTFAELDVLFENKVSARRFAKTDVDQFSGHSTVIKIDSNAGSSSNGEKPVALRRELYSSPVRLMKTISSILIAVIAISAAIYNNEYMLSRLTRFKKHFTTPSNNLANTTRDMSANNMFRGLPVIPDEQFSTTSPRKIAKSFLAVEQSEGAGARVRRSVGTPKLRNFSPFLMLDHFAIPPGAGFPDHPHRGQETITYLLSGAVDHEDFAGNKGTIETGDLQFMTAGRGIVHAEMPQQNEKGEANVGMQLWVDLPKELKSCEPRYRDLRAKEIPEATSEDGKVNVKVISGLAYGIESLKELAYTPVWLLDFTVQPGGTVKQPLPKGWNAFAYLLNGTTIFSTDGESRPIEQYHNVVFEKEGDSIEASVEEGAEKESRFILVAGLPLDQPIVQYGPFVVTSRDEVMQAMSDYQTHSNGFERAYNWESEIGKSMVH
;
A
#
# COMPACT_ATOMS: atom_id res chain seq x y z
N MET A 1 36.95 -48.51 7.27
CA MET A 1 35.78 -48.88 8.10
C MET A 1 34.95 -47.63 8.30
N SER A 2 33.72 -47.66 7.77
CA SER A 2 32.55 -46.80 8.03
C SER A 2 32.72 -45.27 8.04
N GLU A 3 32.48 -44.65 6.88
CA GLU A 3 31.71 -43.39 6.79
C GLU A 3 30.22 -43.74 6.84
N GLU A 4 29.48 -43.13 7.76
CA GLU A 4 28.00 -43.14 7.76
C GLU A 4 27.48 -41.71 7.98
N GLY A 5 26.57 -41.29 7.10
CA GLY A 5 25.41 -40.47 7.50
C GLY A 5 25.49 -38.95 7.37
N LYS A 6 25.30 -38.41 6.16
CA LYS A 6 24.56 -37.14 5.97
C LYS A 6 23.44 -37.34 4.95
N GLN A 7 22.20 -37.26 5.45
CA GLN A 7 20.98 -37.19 4.64
C GLN A 7 21.03 -35.96 3.73
N LYS A 8 20.93 -36.18 2.42
CA LYS A 8 20.72 -35.13 1.42
C LYS A 8 19.30 -34.57 1.58
N SER A 9 19.20 -33.27 1.86
CA SER A 9 17.99 -32.48 1.59
C SER A 9 17.70 -32.57 0.09
N SER A 10 16.60 -33.21 -0.29
CA SER A 10 16.14 -33.29 -1.67
C SER A 10 15.80 -31.90 -2.20
N MET A 11 16.58 -31.38 -3.14
CA MET A 11 16.12 -30.31 -4.02
C MET A 11 14.92 -30.82 -4.81
N VAL A 12 13.75 -30.21 -4.60
CA VAL A 12 12.58 -30.43 -5.44
C VAL A 12 12.80 -29.61 -6.71
N SER A 13 13.17 -30.27 -7.81
CA SER A 13 13.19 -29.63 -9.13
C SER A 13 11.78 -29.64 -9.72
N CYS A 14 11.23 -28.46 -10.02
CA CYS A 14 10.00 -28.33 -10.79
C CYS A 14 10.31 -28.40 -12.29
N ASP A 15 10.22 -29.58 -12.89
CA ASP A 15 10.27 -29.68 -14.35
C ASP A 15 8.97 -29.14 -14.95
N ARG A 16 9.08 -28.08 -15.77
CA ARG A 16 7.96 -27.43 -16.45
C ARG A 16 7.76 -28.05 -17.84
N VAL A 17 6.52 -28.38 -18.18
CA VAL A 17 6.14 -28.71 -19.56
C VAL A 17 6.05 -27.41 -20.35
N ASP A 18 6.81 -27.28 -21.44
CA ASP A 18 6.72 -26.15 -22.37
C ASP A 18 5.50 -26.34 -23.31
N ASP A 19 4.32 -26.02 -22.80
CA ASP A 19 3.03 -26.11 -23.51
C ASP A 19 2.48 -24.75 -23.95
N GLY A 20 3.25 -23.67 -23.74
CA GLY A 20 2.82 -22.29 -24.03
C GLY A 20 1.86 -21.67 -23.00
N THR A 21 1.55 -22.37 -21.90
CA THR A 21 0.67 -21.88 -20.81
C THR A 21 1.45 -21.05 -19.80
N VAL A 22 0.94 -19.86 -19.45
CA VAL A 22 1.54 -18.98 -18.44
C VAL A 22 1.08 -19.38 -17.04
N ARG A 23 2.02 -19.56 -16.12
CA ARG A 23 1.80 -20.08 -14.77
C ARG A 23 2.24 -19.12 -13.67
N VAL A 24 1.86 -19.42 -12.43
CA VAL A 24 2.36 -18.74 -11.22
C VAL A 24 3.86 -18.97 -11.09
N ASN A 25 4.62 -17.96 -10.64
CA ASN A 25 6.07 -18.07 -10.49
C ASN A 25 6.44 -19.07 -9.38
N ASP A 26 7.54 -19.82 -9.55
CA ASP A 26 7.95 -20.89 -8.62
C ASP A 26 8.23 -20.34 -7.22
N ASP A 27 8.82 -19.14 -7.11
CA ASP A 27 9.01 -18.43 -5.84
C ASP A 27 7.70 -18.12 -5.12
N ALA A 28 6.65 -17.76 -5.86
CA ALA A 28 5.34 -17.45 -5.29
C ALA A 28 4.63 -18.74 -4.81
N ILE A 29 4.78 -19.83 -5.57
CA ILE A 29 4.30 -21.17 -5.18
C ILE A 29 5.04 -21.64 -3.92
N GLN A 30 6.36 -21.44 -3.84
CA GLN A 30 7.15 -21.82 -2.67
C GLN A 30 6.72 -21.03 -1.43
N ARG A 31 6.46 -19.73 -1.55
CA ARG A 31 5.89 -18.91 -0.45
C ARG A 31 4.49 -19.37 -0.03
N LEU A 32 3.63 -19.71 -0.99
CA LEU A 32 2.29 -20.27 -0.73
C LEU A 32 2.37 -21.59 0.04
N ASN A 33 3.29 -22.48 -0.35
CA ASN A 33 3.49 -23.80 0.27
C ASN A 33 4.11 -23.72 1.66
N VAL A 34 5.02 -22.75 1.91
CA VAL A 34 5.63 -22.54 3.23
C VAL A 34 4.61 -22.00 4.25
N ALA A 35 3.56 -21.29 3.79
CA ALA A 35 2.57 -20.67 4.67
C ALA A 35 1.43 -21.62 5.10
N ARG A 36 1.28 -22.81 4.50
CA ARG A 36 0.11 -23.70 4.72
C ARG A 36 0.49 -25.17 4.78
N THR A 37 -0.02 -25.89 5.78
CA THR A 37 0.15 -27.35 5.95
C THR A 37 -0.89 -28.20 5.20
N ASP A 38 -1.87 -27.60 4.53
CA ASP A 38 -3.06 -28.29 3.96
C ASP A 38 -3.43 -27.79 2.54
N VAL A 39 -2.42 -27.68 1.66
CA VAL A 39 -2.53 -27.01 0.35
C VAL A 39 -3.44 -27.76 -0.64
N GLY A 40 -3.37 -29.10 -0.67
CA GLY A 40 -3.96 -29.90 -1.75
C GLY A 40 -5.48 -29.82 -1.85
N GLN A 41 -6.21 -29.89 -0.73
CA GLN A 41 -7.67 -29.92 -0.75
C GLN A 41 -8.28 -28.54 -1.06
N GLN A 42 -7.67 -27.46 -0.53
CA GLN A 42 -8.14 -26.10 -0.77
C GLN A 42 -7.87 -25.63 -2.21
N GLU A 43 -6.78 -26.07 -2.84
CA GLU A 43 -6.50 -25.78 -4.25
C GLU A 43 -7.48 -26.50 -5.18
N GLU A 44 -7.82 -27.75 -4.90
CA GLU A 44 -8.81 -28.50 -5.67
C GLU A 44 -10.21 -27.85 -5.58
N ASP A 45 -10.63 -27.46 -4.39
CA ASP A 45 -11.89 -26.74 -4.18
C ASP A 45 -11.91 -25.40 -4.95
N ALA A 46 -10.80 -24.66 -4.95
CA ALA A 46 -10.66 -23.42 -5.71
C ALA A 46 -10.68 -23.65 -7.23
N ARG A 47 -10.13 -24.78 -7.71
CA ARG A 47 -10.14 -25.20 -9.11
C ARG A 47 -11.55 -25.57 -9.59
N LEU A 48 -12.28 -26.32 -8.77
CA LEU A 48 -13.69 -26.66 -9.02
C LEU A 48 -14.55 -25.39 -9.08
N ALA A 49 -14.38 -24.47 -8.13
CA ALA A 49 -15.09 -23.18 -8.13
C ALA A 49 -14.78 -22.33 -9.38
N THR A 50 -13.51 -22.26 -9.80
CA THR A 50 -13.11 -21.51 -11.01
C THR A 50 -13.74 -22.10 -12.27
N THR A 51 -13.78 -23.42 -12.36
CA THR A 51 -14.39 -24.13 -13.50
C THR A 51 -15.90 -23.94 -13.52
N ALA A 52 -16.55 -24.03 -12.37
CA ALA A 52 -17.98 -23.76 -12.23
C ALA A 52 -18.33 -22.32 -12.63
N GLU A 53 -17.54 -21.33 -12.20
CA GLU A 53 -17.77 -19.92 -12.55
C GLU A 53 -17.63 -19.68 -14.07
N LYS A 54 -16.60 -20.26 -14.71
CA LYS A 54 -16.33 -20.09 -16.15
C LYS A 54 -17.33 -20.80 -17.06
N THR A 55 -17.85 -21.94 -16.64
CA THR A 55 -18.81 -22.74 -17.42
C THR A 55 -20.25 -22.26 -17.27
N MET A 56 -20.53 -21.49 -16.21
CA MET A 56 -21.86 -20.95 -15.94
C MET A 56 -22.32 -19.95 -17.00
N THR A 57 -23.51 -20.19 -17.56
CA THR A 57 -24.14 -19.24 -18.48
C THR A 57 -24.67 -18.01 -17.75
N VAL A 58 -24.81 -16.88 -18.47
CA VAL A 58 -25.40 -15.65 -17.90
C VAL A 58 -26.77 -15.90 -17.25
N ARG A 59 -27.62 -16.76 -17.86
CA ARG A 59 -28.96 -17.07 -17.36
C ARG A 59 -28.90 -17.86 -16.04
N GLN A 60 -27.97 -18.80 -15.92
CA GLN A 60 -27.74 -19.54 -14.68
C GLN A 60 -27.18 -18.61 -13.59
N ALA A 61 -26.21 -17.76 -13.95
CA ALA A 61 -25.61 -16.78 -13.05
C ALA A 61 -26.65 -15.81 -12.47
N VAL A 62 -27.56 -15.29 -13.29
CA VAL A 62 -28.65 -14.41 -12.82
C VAL A 62 -29.59 -15.12 -11.85
N ARG A 63 -29.90 -16.41 -12.07
CA ARG A 63 -30.78 -17.17 -11.16
C ARG A 63 -30.09 -17.51 -9.84
N LEU A 64 -28.82 -17.88 -9.88
CA LEU A 64 -28.02 -18.19 -8.68
C LEU A 64 -27.72 -16.93 -7.86
N TYR A 65 -27.30 -15.82 -8.49
CA TYR A 65 -26.87 -14.58 -7.84
C TYR A 65 -27.95 -13.48 -7.82
N LYS A 66 -29.23 -13.85 -7.88
CA LYS A 66 -30.33 -12.86 -7.94
C LYS A 66 -30.31 -11.85 -6.78
N TRP A 67 -29.94 -12.29 -5.57
CA TRP A 67 -29.87 -11.42 -4.41
C TRP A 67 -28.63 -10.51 -4.45
N ALA A 68 -27.47 -11.03 -4.87
CA ALA A 68 -26.30 -10.20 -5.13
C ALA A 68 -26.60 -9.07 -6.14
N ILE A 69 -27.36 -9.37 -7.20
CA ILE A 69 -27.81 -8.37 -8.18
C ILE A 69 -28.67 -7.30 -7.50
N ILE A 70 -29.68 -7.70 -6.73
CA ILE A 70 -30.58 -6.77 -6.03
C ILE A 70 -29.78 -5.88 -5.06
N TYR A 71 -28.90 -6.45 -4.23
CA TYR A 71 -28.10 -5.69 -3.27
C TYR A 71 -27.15 -4.71 -3.96
N SER A 72 -26.47 -5.14 -5.01
CA SER A 72 -25.56 -4.30 -5.79
C SER A 72 -26.30 -3.15 -6.48
N MET A 73 -27.44 -3.43 -7.10
CA MET A 73 -28.28 -2.40 -7.72
C MET A 73 -28.80 -1.40 -6.69
N ALA A 74 -29.26 -1.87 -5.53
CA ALA A 74 -29.77 -1.00 -4.46
C ALA A 74 -28.67 -0.09 -3.88
N MET A 75 -27.46 -0.62 -3.68
CA MET A 75 -26.30 0.18 -3.25
C MET A 75 -25.89 1.22 -4.32
N SER A 76 -25.97 0.84 -5.60
CA SER A 76 -25.60 1.71 -6.72
C SER A 76 -26.57 2.89 -6.92
N LEU A 77 -27.79 2.83 -6.38
CA LEU A 77 -28.73 3.96 -6.39
C LEU A 77 -28.18 5.22 -5.72
N ALA A 78 -27.16 5.10 -4.85
CA ALA A 78 -26.45 6.26 -4.30
C ALA A 78 -25.85 7.16 -5.39
N VAL A 79 -25.48 6.60 -6.55
CA VAL A 79 -24.95 7.37 -7.70
C VAL A 79 -26.06 8.10 -8.46
N VAL A 80 -27.33 7.70 -8.30
CA VAL A 80 -28.47 8.47 -8.84
C VAL A 80 -28.52 9.85 -8.18
N MET A 81 -28.27 9.91 -6.86
CA MET A 81 -28.26 11.19 -6.13
C MET A 81 -27.16 12.12 -6.63
N GLU A 82 -25.95 11.60 -6.85
CA GLU A 82 -24.85 12.37 -7.43
C GLU A 82 -25.18 12.85 -8.85
N GLY A 83 -25.67 11.95 -9.71
CA GLY A 83 -26.04 12.29 -11.09
C GLY A 83 -27.16 13.34 -11.14
N TYR A 84 -28.09 13.28 -10.19
CA TYR A 84 -29.13 14.28 -10.00
C TYR A 84 -28.54 15.64 -9.60
N ASP A 85 -27.72 15.67 -8.55
CA ASP A 85 -27.16 16.90 -7.99
C ASP A 85 -26.30 17.65 -9.02
N LEU A 86 -25.39 16.94 -9.70
CA LEU A 86 -24.52 17.54 -10.72
C LEU A 86 -25.31 18.14 -11.89
N ALA A 87 -26.35 17.45 -12.35
CA ALA A 87 -27.21 17.97 -13.41
C ALA A 87 -28.06 19.14 -12.93
N ALA A 88 -28.70 19.00 -11.76
CA ALA A 88 -29.56 20.04 -11.19
C ALA A 88 -28.78 21.34 -10.94
N MET A 89 -27.61 21.26 -10.33
CA MET A 89 -26.74 22.41 -10.08
C MET A 89 -26.26 23.07 -11.36
N GLY A 90 -25.90 22.29 -12.39
CA GLY A 90 -25.55 22.84 -13.70
C GLY A 90 -26.71 23.58 -14.35
N SER A 91 -27.93 23.02 -14.28
CA SER A 91 -29.13 23.65 -14.84
C SER A 91 -29.63 24.85 -14.05
N PHE A 92 -29.42 24.92 -12.73
CA PHE A 92 -29.81 26.07 -11.90
C PHE A 92 -29.15 27.38 -12.35
N LEU A 93 -27.94 27.31 -12.90
CA LEU A 93 -27.24 28.49 -13.41
C LEU A 93 -28.02 29.23 -14.51
N GLY A 94 -28.83 28.50 -15.28
CA GLY A 94 -29.70 29.03 -16.33
C GLY A 94 -31.16 29.22 -15.91
N TYR A 95 -31.53 28.89 -14.66
CA TYR A 95 -32.92 28.87 -14.21
C TYR A 95 -33.35 30.25 -13.69
N ASP A 96 -34.43 30.81 -14.23
CA ASP A 96 -34.80 32.22 -14.01
C ASP A 96 -35.03 32.56 -12.53
N GLN A 97 -35.73 31.71 -11.79
CA GLN A 97 -36.00 31.90 -10.37
C GLN A 97 -34.69 31.94 -9.56
N PHE A 98 -33.74 31.08 -9.91
CA PHE A 98 -32.45 31.00 -9.23
C PHE A 98 -31.57 32.21 -9.58
N ARG A 99 -31.58 32.64 -10.85
CA ARG A 99 -30.90 33.86 -11.31
C ARG A 99 -31.47 35.13 -10.68
N GLN A 100 -32.78 35.22 -10.51
CA GLN A 100 -33.42 36.36 -9.84
C GLN A 100 -33.03 36.46 -8.37
N ARG A 101 -32.90 35.32 -7.67
CA ARG A 101 -32.54 35.28 -6.25
C ARG A 101 -31.05 35.51 -6.00
N PHE A 102 -30.18 34.89 -6.80
CA PHE A 102 -28.74 34.80 -6.53
C PHE A 102 -27.87 35.49 -7.59
N GLY A 103 -28.45 36.16 -8.58
CA GLY A 103 -27.72 36.86 -9.63
C GLY A 103 -26.82 37.96 -9.08
N THR A 104 -25.56 37.99 -9.52
CA THR A 104 -24.56 38.97 -9.09
C THR A 104 -24.23 40.00 -10.16
N GLU A 105 -24.54 39.70 -11.42
CA GLU A 105 -24.27 40.53 -12.59
C GLU A 105 -25.49 40.61 -13.50
N LEU A 106 -25.47 41.50 -14.50
CA LEU A 106 -26.48 41.57 -15.56
C LEU A 106 -25.89 41.00 -16.86
N ASP A 107 -26.70 40.27 -17.64
CA ASP A 107 -26.35 39.83 -18.98
C ASP A 107 -26.48 40.98 -20.01
N PRO A 108 -25.99 40.83 -21.26
CA PRO A 108 -26.10 41.88 -22.29
C PRO A 108 -27.53 42.29 -22.63
N ALA A 109 -28.53 41.48 -22.27
CA ALA A 109 -29.95 41.77 -22.42
C ALA A 109 -30.59 42.39 -21.16
N GLY A 110 -29.80 42.64 -20.10
CA GLY A 110 -30.23 43.27 -18.87
C GLY A 110 -30.82 42.33 -17.81
N ASN A 111 -30.76 41.00 -17.97
CA ASN A 111 -31.29 40.06 -17.00
C ASN A 111 -30.23 39.65 -15.95
N PRO A 112 -30.61 39.44 -14.67
CA PRO A 112 -29.71 38.94 -13.64
C PRO A 112 -29.04 37.63 -14.06
N ARG A 113 -27.73 37.49 -13.88
CA ARG A 113 -26.96 36.27 -14.14
C ARG A 113 -25.96 36.03 -13.02
N ILE A 114 -25.58 34.77 -12.84
CA ILE A 114 -24.51 34.39 -11.91
C ILE A 114 -23.18 34.57 -12.63
N SER A 115 -22.19 35.23 -12.01
CA SER A 115 -20.90 35.45 -12.64
C SER A 115 -20.18 34.13 -12.96
N PRO A 116 -19.37 34.06 -14.04
CA PRO A 116 -18.61 32.85 -14.38
C PRO A 116 -17.76 32.30 -13.22
N ALA A 117 -17.20 33.19 -12.38
CA ALA A 117 -16.43 32.80 -11.20
C ALA A 117 -17.28 32.03 -10.17
N TRP A 118 -18.52 32.48 -9.91
CA TRP A 118 -19.44 31.78 -9.02
C TRP A 118 -19.95 30.47 -9.62
N GLN A 119 -20.25 30.44 -10.93
CA GLN A 119 -20.63 29.20 -11.63
C GLN A 119 -19.54 28.14 -11.51
N ALA A 120 -18.29 28.52 -11.78
CA ALA A 120 -17.13 27.65 -11.61
C ALA A 120 -16.93 27.25 -10.14
N GLY A 121 -17.14 28.16 -9.20
CA GLY A 121 -17.05 27.89 -7.76
C GLY A 121 -18.03 26.84 -7.27
N ILE A 122 -19.30 26.90 -7.71
CA ILE A 122 -20.33 25.91 -7.35
C ILE A 122 -19.97 24.53 -7.92
N GLN A 123 -19.68 24.46 -9.22
CA GLN A 123 -19.39 23.18 -9.87
C GLN A 123 -18.07 22.56 -9.41
N ASN A 124 -17.00 23.36 -9.27
CA ASN A 124 -15.70 22.88 -8.81
C ASN A 124 -15.69 22.61 -7.30
N GLY A 125 -16.56 23.26 -6.53
CA GLY A 125 -16.77 22.96 -5.10
C GLY A 125 -17.11 21.48 -4.91
N VAL A 126 -18.07 20.96 -5.70
CA VAL A 126 -18.45 19.54 -5.67
C VAL A 126 -17.27 18.63 -6.00
N GLN A 127 -16.45 18.99 -6.99
CA GLN A 127 -15.30 18.18 -7.38
C GLN A 127 -14.19 18.19 -6.33
N ALA A 128 -13.90 19.34 -5.72
CA ALA A 128 -12.94 19.45 -4.63
C ALA A 128 -13.37 18.62 -3.41
N GLY A 129 -14.66 18.72 -3.03
CA GLY A 129 -15.24 17.87 -1.99
C GLY A 129 -15.15 16.38 -2.34
N SER A 130 -15.45 16.02 -3.58
CA SER A 130 -15.38 14.63 -4.06
C SER A 130 -13.97 14.07 -4.00
N ILE A 131 -12.94 14.86 -4.33
CA ILE A 131 -11.54 14.44 -4.20
C ILE A 131 -11.20 14.11 -2.74
N ILE A 132 -11.61 14.97 -1.80
CA ILE A 132 -11.38 14.72 -0.36
C ILE A 132 -12.16 13.48 0.10
N GLY A 133 -13.42 13.36 -0.32
CA GLY A 133 -14.29 12.23 -0.01
C GLY A 133 -13.76 10.90 -0.53
N LEU A 134 -13.14 10.90 -1.70
CA LEU A 134 -12.48 9.74 -2.29
C LEU A 134 -11.28 9.26 -1.47
N TRP A 135 -10.40 10.18 -1.07
CA TRP A 135 -9.28 9.86 -0.18
C TRP A 135 -9.77 9.32 1.16
N ALA A 136 -10.77 9.97 1.76
CA ALA A 136 -11.38 9.51 3.00
C ALA A 136 -11.98 8.10 2.84
N ASN A 137 -12.71 7.84 1.75
CA ASN A 137 -13.31 6.53 1.46
C ASN A 137 -12.25 5.42 1.42
N GLY A 138 -11.09 5.69 0.83
CA GLY A 138 -10.03 4.69 0.72
C GLY A 138 -9.55 4.11 2.06
N TYR A 139 -9.56 4.93 3.11
CA TYR A 139 -9.23 4.49 4.47
C TYR A 139 -10.46 4.01 5.25
N ILE A 140 -11.57 4.75 5.17
CA ILE A 140 -12.78 4.47 5.96
C ILE A 140 -13.41 3.13 5.55
N SER A 141 -13.51 2.86 4.25
CA SER A 141 -14.12 1.60 3.76
C SER A 141 -13.27 0.37 4.11
N GLU A 142 -11.94 0.49 4.13
CA GLU A 142 -11.05 -0.59 4.56
C GLU A 142 -11.13 -0.82 6.08
N TRP A 143 -11.34 0.23 6.87
CA TRP A 143 -11.45 0.14 8.32
C TRP A 143 -12.81 -0.38 8.77
N LEU A 144 -13.91 0.24 8.32
CA LEU A 144 -15.27 -0.03 8.79
C LEU A 144 -16.04 -1.07 7.98
N GLY A 145 -15.62 -1.35 6.75
CA GLY A 145 -16.40 -2.12 5.78
C GLY A 145 -17.36 -1.25 4.96
N TYR A 146 -17.98 -1.84 3.95
CA TYR A 146 -18.74 -1.09 2.95
C TYR A 146 -20.09 -0.62 3.50
N LYS A 147 -20.75 -1.43 4.33
CA LYS A 147 -22.09 -1.10 4.86
C LYS A 147 -22.06 0.14 5.75
N LYS A 148 -21.15 0.15 6.73
CA LYS A 148 -21.03 1.24 7.70
C LYS A 148 -20.59 2.54 7.02
N THR A 149 -19.70 2.42 6.03
CA THR A 149 -19.27 3.56 5.22
C THR A 149 -20.44 4.15 4.43
N MET A 150 -21.31 3.31 3.85
CA MET A 150 -22.52 3.76 3.17
C MET A 150 -23.48 4.50 4.12
N TYR A 151 -23.71 3.98 5.34
CA TYR A 151 -24.59 4.67 6.31
C TYR A 151 -24.06 6.06 6.69
N GLY A 152 -22.76 6.16 6.95
CA GLY A 152 -22.12 7.44 7.27
C GLY A 152 -22.24 8.43 6.12
N ALA A 153 -22.00 7.99 4.89
CA ALA A 153 -22.11 8.85 3.71
C ALA A 153 -23.56 9.26 3.39
N LEU A 154 -24.55 8.38 3.60
CA LEU A 154 -25.97 8.74 3.46
C LEU A 154 -26.42 9.76 4.51
N LEU A 155 -25.97 9.61 5.76
CA LEU A 155 -26.27 10.59 6.80
C LEU A 155 -25.63 11.95 6.47
N ALA A 156 -24.38 11.94 6.02
CA ALA A 156 -23.67 13.14 5.59
C ALA A 156 -24.36 13.82 4.40
N SER A 157 -24.83 13.07 3.40
CA SER A 157 -25.52 13.64 2.24
C SER A 157 -26.84 14.29 2.65
N VAL A 158 -27.61 13.69 3.56
CA VAL A 158 -28.81 14.33 4.12
C VAL A 158 -28.44 15.64 4.79
N MET A 159 -27.50 15.63 5.75
CA MET A 159 -27.11 16.81 6.53
C MET A 159 -26.56 17.94 5.66
N PHE A 160 -25.73 17.63 4.68
CA PHE A 160 -25.12 18.66 3.83
C PHE A 160 -26.09 19.21 2.78
N ASN A 161 -27.07 18.43 2.33
CA ASN A 161 -28.12 18.92 1.43
C ASN A 161 -29.04 19.96 2.10
N PHE A 162 -29.12 19.98 3.44
CA PHE A 162 -29.81 21.08 4.15
C PHE A 162 -29.17 22.45 3.83
N LEU A 163 -27.85 22.54 3.63
CA LEU A 163 -27.20 23.81 3.27
C LEU A 163 -27.66 24.32 1.91
N HIS A 164 -27.85 23.43 0.92
CA HIS A 164 -28.40 23.81 -0.38
C HIS A 164 -29.86 24.24 -0.26
N PHE A 165 -30.69 23.50 0.49
CA PHE A 165 -32.12 23.82 0.61
C PHE A 165 -32.37 25.15 1.33
N PHE A 166 -31.61 25.45 2.38
CA PHE A 166 -31.73 26.67 3.18
C PHE A 166 -30.80 27.80 2.74
N ALA A 167 -30.18 27.70 1.56
CA ALA A 167 -29.22 28.68 1.07
C ALA A 167 -29.83 30.10 0.99
N GLN A 168 -29.12 31.06 1.58
CA GLN A 168 -29.49 32.49 1.54
C GLN A 168 -28.62 33.32 0.59
N ASP A 169 -27.40 32.84 0.33
CA ASP A 169 -26.41 33.46 -0.55
C ASP A 169 -25.62 32.39 -1.33
N LEU A 170 -24.88 32.82 -2.35
CA LEU A 170 -24.06 31.93 -3.19
C LEU A 170 -22.91 31.26 -2.41
N GLY A 171 -22.40 31.90 -1.35
CA GLY A 171 -21.35 31.32 -0.51
C GLY A 171 -21.83 30.07 0.22
N MET A 172 -23.06 30.10 0.75
CA MET A 172 -23.70 28.94 1.37
C MET A 172 -23.92 27.80 0.36
N ILE A 173 -24.24 28.12 -0.90
CA ILE A 173 -24.36 27.12 -1.97
C ILE A 173 -23.02 26.47 -2.27
N VAL A 174 -21.95 27.26 -2.42
CA VAL A 174 -20.60 26.74 -2.64
C VAL A 174 -20.11 25.89 -1.46
N ALA A 175 -20.36 26.33 -0.22
CA ALA A 175 -20.03 25.54 0.97
C ALA A 175 -20.80 24.22 1.00
N GLY A 176 -22.11 24.25 0.69
CA GLY A 176 -22.93 23.06 0.53
C GLY A 176 -22.40 22.13 -0.56
N SER A 177 -21.97 22.67 -1.70
CA SER A 177 -21.39 21.92 -2.81
C SER A 177 -20.10 21.20 -2.42
N VAL A 178 -19.19 21.88 -1.69
CA VAL A 178 -17.96 21.25 -1.18
C VAL A 178 -18.28 20.14 -0.18
N LEU A 179 -19.19 20.40 0.76
CA LEU A 179 -19.55 19.42 1.79
C LEU A 179 -20.27 18.20 1.19
N LEU A 180 -21.21 18.40 0.28
CA LEU A 180 -21.89 17.32 -0.46
C LEU A 180 -20.95 16.54 -1.37
N GLY A 181 -19.89 17.18 -1.88
CA GLY A 181 -18.83 16.47 -2.60
C GLY A 181 -18.24 15.32 -1.78
N LEU A 182 -18.12 15.44 -0.45
CA LEU A 182 -17.56 14.38 0.40
C LEU A 182 -18.31 13.03 0.27
N PRO A 183 -19.63 12.94 0.55
CA PRO A 183 -20.37 11.70 0.35
C PRO A 183 -20.47 11.29 -1.12
N TRP A 184 -20.51 12.23 -2.07
CA TRP A 184 -20.47 11.89 -3.51
C TRP A 184 -19.20 11.13 -3.87
N GLY A 185 -18.02 11.59 -3.41
CA GLY A 185 -16.75 10.88 -3.60
C GLY A 185 -16.77 9.45 -3.04
N VAL A 186 -17.42 9.24 -1.89
CA VAL A 186 -17.63 7.90 -1.32
C VAL A 186 -18.49 7.04 -2.25
N PHE A 187 -19.65 7.55 -2.69
CA PHE A 187 -20.59 6.80 -3.54
C PHE A 187 -19.99 6.42 -4.90
N GLN A 188 -19.17 7.30 -5.50
CA GLN A 188 -18.51 7.06 -6.78
C GLN A 188 -17.66 5.78 -6.80
N THR A 189 -17.03 5.42 -5.67
CA THR A 189 -16.05 4.33 -5.62
C THR A 189 -16.51 3.15 -4.80
N LEU A 190 -17.27 3.38 -3.73
CA LEU A 190 -17.82 2.32 -2.88
C LEU A 190 -18.80 1.43 -3.64
N THR A 191 -19.63 2.00 -4.51
CA THR A 191 -20.63 1.24 -5.30
C THR A 191 -19.97 0.34 -6.34
N VAL A 192 -18.99 0.85 -7.08
CA VAL A 192 -18.21 0.09 -8.08
C VAL A 192 -17.47 -1.08 -7.45
N THR A 193 -16.79 -0.83 -6.34
CA THR A 193 -16.00 -1.84 -5.63
C THR A 193 -16.90 -2.90 -5.00
N TYR A 194 -18.04 -2.51 -4.42
CA TYR A 194 -19.01 -3.45 -3.86
C TYR A 194 -19.63 -4.35 -4.92
N ALA A 195 -20.05 -3.77 -6.06
CA ALA A 195 -20.60 -4.52 -7.19
C ALA A 195 -19.60 -5.56 -7.71
N SER A 196 -18.32 -5.19 -7.76
CA SER A 196 -17.22 -6.07 -8.17
C SER A 196 -16.97 -7.24 -7.22
N ASP A 197 -17.13 -7.01 -5.91
CA ASP A 197 -16.82 -7.99 -4.86
C ASP A 197 -17.93 -9.03 -4.64
N ILE A 198 -19.20 -8.66 -4.80
CA ILE A 198 -20.34 -9.56 -4.52
C ILE A 198 -20.78 -10.39 -5.74
N THR A 199 -20.18 -10.14 -6.93
CA THR A 199 -20.60 -10.80 -8.18
C THR A 199 -19.49 -11.58 -8.90
N PRO A 200 -19.85 -12.71 -9.53
CA PRO A 200 -18.89 -13.47 -10.35
C PRO A 200 -18.60 -12.75 -11.67
N SER A 201 -17.47 -13.08 -12.28
CA SER A 201 -16.94 -12.49 -13.51
C SER A 201 -17.92 -12.50 -14.69
N THR A 202 -18.83 -13.47 -14.72
CA THR A 202 -19.85 -13.59 -15.78
C THR A 202 -20.88 -12.47 -15.75
N ILE A 203 -21.29 -11.99 -14.56
CA ILE A 203 -22.33 -10.94 -14.43
C ILE A 203 -21.80 -9.59 -13.91
N ARG A 204 -20.62 -9.58 -13.30
CA ARG A 204 -19.93 -8.39 -12.79
C ARG A 204 -19.95 -7.20 -13.75
N PRO A 205 -19.65 -7.36 -15.04
CA PRO A 205 -19.59 -6.23 -15.98
C PRO A 205 -20.93 -5.52 -16.13
N TYR A 206 -22.05 -6.23 -16.01
CA TYR A 206 -23.39 -5.64 -16.10
C TYR A 206 -23.70 -4.77 -14.89
N LEU A 207 -23.29 -5.21 -13.69
CA LEU A 207 -23.56 -4.46 -12.47
C LEU A 207 -22.61 -3.28 -12.28
N THR A 208 -21.35 -3.40 -12.71
CA THR A 208 -20.45 -2.25 -12.71
C THR A 208 -20.88 -1.21 -13.74
N THR A 209 -21.41 -1.64 -14.90
CA THR A 209 -21.94 -0.70 -15.92
C THR A 209 -23.30 -0.12 -15.56
N TYR A 210 -24.10 -0.79 -14.71
CA TYR A 210 -25.35 -0.26 -14.15
C TYR A 210 -25.13 1.07 -13.40
N ILE A 211 -23.93 1.30 -12.85
CA ILE A 211 -23.58 2.56 -12.19
C ILE A 211 -23.66 3.75 -13.16
N ASN A 212 -23.28 3.56 -14.44
CA ASN A 212 -23.50 4.59 -15.47
C ASN A 212 -25.00 4.83 -15.69
N LEU A 213 -25.81 3.78 -15.65
CA LEU A 213 -27.27 3.92 -15.79
C LEU A 213 -27.86 4.70 -14.62
N CYS A 214 -27.40 4.47 -13.38
CA CYS A 214 -27.79 5.26 -12.22
C CYS A 214 -27.49 6.74 -12.42
N TRP A 215 -26.31 7.07 -12.95
CA TRP A 215 -25.94 8.46 -13.23
C TRP A 215 -26.91 9.10 -14.23
N VAL A 216 -27.17 8.43 -15.37
CA VAL A 216 -28.10 8.94 -16.40
C VAL A 216 -29.54 9.06 -15.88
N ILE A 217 -30.00 8.11 -15.05
CA ILE A 217 -31.31 8.20 -14.40
C ILE A 217 -31.38 9.44 -13.50
N GLY A 218 -30.33 9.71 -12.71
CA GLY A 218 -30.25 10.90 -11.87
C GLY A 218 -30.40 12.19 -12.68
N GLN A 219 -29.68 12.28 -13.80
CA GLN A 219 -29.76 13.43 -14.71
C GLN A 219 -31.14 13.61 -15.33
N LEU A 220 -31.76 12.51 -15.76
CA LEU A 220 -33.11 12.53 -16.33
C LEU A 220 -34.15 12.99 -15.30
N VAL A 221 -34.06 12.49 -14.07
CA VAL A 221 -34.97 12.89 -12.97
C VAL A 221 -34.74 14.35 -12.57
N ALA A 222 -33.49 14.84 -12.60
CA ALA A 222 -33.18 16.25 -12.37
C ALA A 222 -33.79 17.16 -13.45
N ALA A 223 -33.58 16.81 -14.73
CA ALA A 223 -34.16 17.55 -15.86
C ALA A 223 -35.70 17.58 -15.78
N GLY A 224 -36.33 16.44 -15.47
CA GLY A 224 -37.78 16.35 -15.28
C GLY A 224 -38.30 17.18 -14.11
N ALA A 225 -37.63 17.11 -12.96
CA ALA A 225 -38.00 17.89 -11.76
C ALA A 225 -37.90 19.41 -12.01
N LEU A 226 -36.82 19.85 -12.63
CA LEU A 226 -36.61 21.26 -12.99
C LEU A 226 -37.65 21.76 -13.99
N ARG A 227 -37.97 20.96 -15.01
CA ARG A 227 -39.01 21.29 -16.00
C ARG A 227 -40.39 21.39 -15.33
N GLY A 228 -40.72 20.46 -14.44
CA GLY A 228 -41.99 20.47 -13.70
C GLY A 228 -42.13 21.67 -12.77
N CYS A 229 -41.02 22.16 -12.21
CA CYS A 229 -41.02 23.31 -11.30
C CYS A 229 -40.88 24.67 -12.02
N GLN A 230 -40.66 24.69 -13.34
CA GLN A 230 -40.30 25.92 -14.08
C GLN A 230 -41.40 26.98 -14.06
N SER A 231 -42.67 26.56 -13.94
CA SER A 231 -43.82 27.46 -13.84
C SER A 231 -44.04 28.05 -12.43
N LEU A 232 -43.35 27.53 -11.41
CA LEU A 232 -43.42 28.04 -10.05
C LEU A 232 -42.54 29.31 -9.99
N GLY A 233 -43.12 30.48 -10.25
CA GLY A 233 -42.40 31.77 -10.28
C GLY A 233 -41.89 32.28 -8.91
N ASN A 234 -41.56 31.39 -7.97
CA ASN A 234 -41.11 31.73 -6.61
C ASN A 234 -39.91 30.85 -6.19
N ASP A 235 -39.38 31.07 -4.97
CA ASP A 235 -38.23 30.32 -4.45
C ASP A 235 -38.46 28.80 -4.35
N TRP A 236 -39.71 28.33 -4.36
CA TRP A 236 -40.00 26.89 -4.40
C TRP A 236 -39.64 26.25 -5.74
N GLY A 237 -39.53 27.03 -6.82
CA GLY A 237 -39.07 26.55 -8.13
C GLY A 237 -37.68 25.90 -8.07
N TRP A 238 -36.78 26.39 -7.21
CA TRP A 238 -35.44 25.82 -7.05
C TRP A 238 -35.28 24.97 -5.77
N ARG A 239 -36.08 25.22 -4.72
CA ARG A 239 -36.04 24.41 -3.48
C ARG A 239 -36.65 23.02 -3.62
N ILE A 240 -37.74 22.86 -4.39
CA ILE A 240 -38.39 21.56 -4.58
C ILE A 240 -37.43 20.55 -5.24
N PRO A 241 -36.74 20.88 -6.35
CA PRO A 241 -35.76 19.97 -6.94
C PRO A 241 -34.66 19.56 -5.93
N ILE A 242 -34.15 20.48 -5.11
CA ILE A 242 -33.17 20.13 -4.05
C ILE A 242 -33.76 19.16 -3.01
N ALA A 243 -35.03 19.37 -2.60
CA ALA A 243 -35.69 18.51 -1.62
C ALA A 243 -35.99 17.10 -2.15
N ILE A 244 -36.25 16.94 -3.45
CA ILE A 244 -36.50 15.63 -4.09
C ILE A 244 -35.32 14.67 -3.89
N GLN A 245 -34.10 15.18 -3.72
CA GLN A 245 -32.93 14.33 -3.45
C GLN A 245 -33.08 13.45 -2.20
N TRP A 246 -33.80 13.91 -1.17
CA TRP A 246 -34.00 13.15 0.06
C TRP A 246 -34.86 11.89 -0.14
N VAL A 247 -35.66 11.83 -1.20
CA VAL A 247 -36.52 10.66 -1.51
C VAL A 247 -35.68 9.39 -1.70
N TRP A 248 -34.47 9.49 -2.24
CA TRP A 248 -33.61 8.33 -2.50
C TRP A 248 -33.03 7.70 -1.23
N VAL A 249 -32.83 8.49 -0.18
CA VAL A 249 -32.06 8.06 1.02
C VAL A 249 -32.72 6.87 1.73
N PRO A 250 -34.04 6.86 2.03
CA PRO A 250 -34.67 5.71 2.67
C PRO A 250 -34.55 4.41 1.86
N PHE A 251 -34.66 4.50 0.53
CA PHE A 251 -34.55 3.32 -0.35
C PHE A 251 -33.13 2.76 -0.36
N ILE A 252 -32.12 3.63 -0.45
CA ILE A 252 -30.71 3.21 -0.43
C ILE A 252 -30.36 2.67 0.96
N PHE A 253 -30.83 3.32 2.03
CA PHE A 253 -30.59 2.87 3.40
C PHE A 253 -31.16 1.47 3.65
N LEU A 254 -32.39 1.21 3.20
CA LEU A 254 -33.02 -0.11 3.30
C LEU A 254 -32.22 -1.17 2.50
N GLY A 255 -31.82 -0.83 1.27
CA GLY A 255 -30.98 -1.69 0.45
C GLY A 255 -29.64 -2.01 1.12
N ALA A 256 -28.96 -1.00 1.65
CA ALA A 256 -27.69 -1.13 2.36
C ALA A 256 -27.83 -1.87 3.69
N TYR A 257 -28.98 -1.77 4.37
CA TYR A 257 -29.28 -2.53 5.58
C TYR A 257 -29.37 -4.03 5.31
N MET A 258 -30.11 -4.41 4.26
CA MET A 258 -30.32 -5.80 3.85
C MET A 258 -29.09 -6.44 3.20
N ALA A 259 -28.30 -5.64 2.48
CA ALA A 259 -27.11 -6.10 1.78
C ALA A 259 -26.08 -6.74 2.75
N PRO A 260 -25.43 -7.86 2.40
CA PRO A 260 -24.34 -8.42 3.19
C PRO A 260 -23.05 -7.61 2.99
N GLU A 261 -22.09 -7.75 3.90
CA GLU A 261 -20.77 -7.12 3.75
C GLU A 261 -19.94 -7.85 2.67
N SER A 262 -18.99 -7.16 2.03
CA SER A 262 -18.16 -7.75 0.96
C SER A 262 -17.43 -9.02 1.44
N PRO A 263 -17.58 -10.18 0.75
CA PRO A 263 -16.88 -11.41 1.13
C PRO A 263 -15.36 -11.25 0.98
N TRP A 264 -14.89 -10.49 0.00
CA TRP A 264 -13.47 -10.17 -0.19
C TRP A 264 -12.91 -9.31 0.94
N TRP A 265 -13.68 -8.34 1.43
CA TRP A 265 -13.27 -7.55 2.59
C TRP A 265 -13.20 -8.40 3.87
N LEU A 266 -14.18 -9.28 4.09
CA LEU A 266 -14.22 -10.17 5.25
C LEU A 266 -13.03 -11.15 5.27
N VAL A 267 -12.69 -11.75 4.11
CA VAL A 267 -11.50 -12.61 3.97
C VAL A 267 -10.22 -11.85 4.28
N ARG A 268 -10.07 -10.61 3.78
CA ARG A 268 -8.90 -9.75 4.09
C ARG A 268 -8.77 -9.39 5.57
N LYS A 269 -9.88 -9.39 6.33
CA LYS A 269 -9.89 -9.20 7.78
C LYS A 269 -9.75 -10.50 8.58
N GLY A 270 -9.57 -11.65 7.91
CA GLY A 270 -9.51 -12.97 8.55
C GLY A 270 -10.86 -13.47 9.09
N ARG A 271 -11.97 -12.83 8.71
CA ARG A 271 -13.33 -13.15 9.21
C ARG A 271 -14.03 -14.13 8.27
N TYR A 272 -13.50 -15.35 8.20
CA TYR A 272 -13.90 -16.30 7.17
C TYR A 272 -15.33 -16.84 7.30
N GLU A 273 -15.83 -17.05 8.52
CA GLU A 273 -17.19 -17.55 8.73
C GLU A 273 -18.24 -16.53 8.27
N GLU A 274 -18.00 -15.25 8.55
CA GLU A 274 -18.87 -14.18 8.06
C GLU A 274 -18.78 -14.04 6.53
N ALA A 275 -17.60 -14.28 5.95
CA ALA A 275 -17.43 -14.28 4.49
C ALA A 275 -18.28 -15.39 3.84
N ARG A 276 -18.28 -16.59 4.44
CA ARG A 276 -19.15 -17.70 4.03
C ARG A 276 -20.63 -17.29 4.10
N GLN A 277 -21.07 -16.71 5.22
CA GLN A 277 -22.45 -16.24 5.37
C GLN A 277 -22.84 -15.17 4.36
N SER A 278 -21.90 -14.29 3.99
CA SER A 278 -22.10 -13.29 2.93
C SER A 278 -22.35 -13.96 1.57
N LEU A 279 -21.55 -14.96 1.20
CA LEU A 279 -21.73 -15.73 -0.03
C LEU A 279 -23.08 -16.46 -0.06
N VAL A 280 -23.48 -17.06 1.06
CA VAL A 280 -24.79 -17.71 1.19
C VAL A 280 -25.94 -16.71 1.01
N LYS A 281 -25.85 -15.52 1.63
CA LYS A 281 -26.86 -14.45 1.47
C LYS A 281 -26.90 -13.88 0.05
N ALA A 282 -25.78 -13.87 -0.65
CA ALA A 282 -25.66 -13.36 -2.01
C ALA A 282 -26.26 -14.32 -3.06
N THR A 283 -26.40 -15.60 -2.72
CA THR A 283 -26.80 -16.67 -3.64
C THR A 283 -28.16 -17.28 -3.30
N THR A 284 -28.71 -18.04 -4.24
CA THR A 284 -29.91 -18.86 -4.06
C THR A 284 -29.68 -20.21 -4.73
N PRO A 285 -29.73 -21.32 -3.97
CA PRO A 285 -29.52 -22.65 -4.53
C PRO A 285 -30.41 -22.92 -5.76
N GLN A 286 -29.83 -23.49 -6.82
CA GLN A 286 -30.52 -23.87 -8.04
C GLN A 286 -30.23 -25.33 -8.36
N ALA A 287 -31.22 -26.07 -8.87
CA ALA A 287 -31.04 -27.48 -9.21
C ALA A 287 -30.12 -27.70 -10.42
N ASP A 288 -30.03 -26.73 -11.33
CA ASP A 288 -29.23 -26.78 -12.57
C ASP A 288 -27.81 -26.20 -12.43
N VAL A 289 -27.42 -25.77 -11.23
CA VAL A 289 -26.11 -25.17 -10.95
C VAL A 289 -25.57 -25.69 -9.62
N HIS A 290 -24.50 -26.48 -9.65
CA HIS A 290 -23.78 -26.85 -8.44
C HIS A 290 -23.03 -25.63 -7.91
N PHE A 291 -23.39 -25.17 -6.72
CA PHE A 291 -22.73 -24.07 -6.03
C PHE A 291 -22.49 -24.47 -4.58
N ASP A 292 -21.22 -24.54 -4.21
CA ASP A 292 -20.77 -24.76 -2.85
C ASP A 292 -20.16 -23.45 -2.29
N PRO A 293 -20.74 -22.85 -1.24
CA PRO A 293 -20.18 -21.65 -0.61
C PRO A 293 -18.76 -21.87 -0.06
N ASP A 294 -18.39 -23.09 0.33
CA ASP A 294 -17.06 -23.40 0.86
C ASP A 294 -16.01 -23.42 -0.26
N GLN A 295 -16.35 -23.98 -1.43
CA GLN A 295 -15.49 -23.90 -2.62
C GLN A 295 -15.34 -22.45 -3.11
N ALA A 296 -16.42 -21.66 -3.09
CA ALA A 296 -16.36 -20.24 -3.43
C ALA A 296 -15.49 -19.45 -2.43
N LEU A 297 -15.57 -19.77 -1.14
CA LEU A 297 -14.69 -19.19 -0.13
C LEU A 297 -13.23 -19.60 -0.33
N ALA A 298 -12.97 -20.87 -0.67
CA ALA A 298 -11.64 -21.38 -0.99
C ALA A 298 -11.02 -20.62 -2.17
N LEU A 299 -11.79 -20.34 -3.23
CA LEU A 299 -11.36 -19.52 -4.37
C LEU A 299 -10.95 -18.10 -3.94
N ILE A 300 -11.76 -17.43 -3.12
CA ILE A 300 -11.46 -16.07 -2.62
C ILE A 300 -10.19 -16.09 -1.76
N ARG A 301 -10.05 -17.08 -0.87
CA ARG A 301 -8.85 -17.24 -0.02
C ARG A 301 -7.61 -17.52 -0.84
N HIS A 302 -7.68 -18.46 -1.79
CA HIS A 302 -6.57 -18.80 -2.67
C HIS A 302 -6.12 -17.58 -3.48
N THR A 303 -7.07 -16.82 -4.04
CA THR A 303 -6.76 -15.58 -4.77
C THR A 303 -6.09 -14.55 -3.86
N ASN A 304 -6.64 -14.31 -2.66
CA ASN A 304 -6.05 -13.39 -1.70
C ASN A 304 -4.62 -13.78 -1.31
N ASP A 305 -4.38 -15.07 -1.09
CA ASP A 305 -3.08 -15.58 -0.65
C ASP A 305 -2.05 -15.57 -1.77
N LEU A 306 -2.48 -15.89 -3.00
CA LEU A 306 -1.67 -15.72 -4.21
C LEU A 306 -1.29 -14.25 -4.41
N GLU A 307 -2.22 -13.32 -4.21
CA GLU A 307 -1.92 -11.89 -4.23
C GLU A 307 -0.98 -11.45 -3.09
N VAL A 308 -1.07 -12.04 -1.88
CA VAL A 308 -0.11 -11.80 -0.79
C VAL A 308 1.29 -12.29 -1.17
N ALA A 309 1.39 -13.48 -1.77
CA ALA A 309 2.66 -14.06 -2.18
C ALA A 309 3.34 -13.27 -3.32
N MET A 310 2.53 -12.67 -4.21
CA MET A 310 2.98 -11.89 -5.36
C MET A 310 3.18 -10.39 -5.07
N SER A 311 2.43 -9.79 -4.14
CA SER A 311 2.45 -8.35 -3.85
C SER A 311 2.78 -8.04 -2.39
N GLY A 312 3.88 -7.32 -2.17
CA GLY A 312 4.45 -7.06 -0.84
C GLY A 312 3.73 -6.03 0.05
N GLY A 313 2.65 -5.37 -0.38
CA GLY A 313 2.02 -4.30 0.40
C GLY A 313 0.55 -3.99 0.06
N VAL A 314 -0.08 -3.12 0.86
CA VAL A 314 -1.48 -2.67 0.72
C VAL A 314 -1.63 -1.15 0.73
N ASN A 315 -0.55 -0.38 0.69
CA ASN A 315 -0.58 1.08 0.78
C ASN A 315 -0.82 1.73 -0.59
N TYR A 316 -1.22 3.00 -0.61
CA TYR A 316 -1.37 3.76 -1.87
C TYR A 316 -0.08 3.83 -2.70
N LEU A 317 1.08 3.81 -2.05
CA LEU A 317 2.37 3.76 -2.73
C LEU A 317 2.56 2.44 -3.49
N ASP A 318 1.95 1.35 -3.03
CA ASP A 318 2.06 0.04 -3.67
C ASP A 318 1.28 -0.01 -5.00
N CYS A 319 0.24 0.83 -5.17
CA CYS A 319 -0.41 1.05 -6.47
C CYS A 319 0.57 1.55 -7.55
N PHE A 320 1.73 2.09 -7.16
CA PHE A 320 2.75 2.62 -8.08
C PHE A 320 4.02 1.75 -8.16
N LYS A 321 4.07 0.59 -7.48
CA LYS A 321 5.19 -0.34 -7.51
C LYS A 321 4.94 -1.50 -8.48
N GLY A 322 6.01 -2.09 -9.00
CA GLY A 322 5.96 -3.31 -9.81
C GLY A 322 4.93 -3.30 -10.94
N VAL A 323 4.15 -4.37 -11.03
CA VAL A 323 3.09 -4.55 -12.05
C VAL A 323 1.81 -3.78 -11.73
N GLU A 324 1.58 -3.47 -10.45
CA GLU A 324 0.45 -2.66 -9.99
C GLU A 324 0.50 -1.23 -10.54
N ARG A 325 1.71 -0.69 -10.76
CA ARG A 325 1.90 0.58 -11.48
C ARG A 325 1.20 0.60 -12.84
N ARG A 326 1.34 -0.48 -13.61
CA ARG A 326 0.74 -0.59 -14.95
C ARG A 326 -0.79 -0.63 -14.84
N ARG A 327 -1.31 -1.39 -13.89
CA ARG A 327 -2.75 -1.51 -13.60
C ARG A 327 -3.37 -0.18 -13.22
N THR A 328 -2.76 0.51 -12.25
CA THR A 328 -3.21 1.81 -11.76
C THR A 328 -3.19 2.86 -12.86
N VAL A 329 -2.13 2.93 -13.67
CA VAL A 329 -2.06 3.86 -14.79
C VAL A 329 -3.16 3.59 -15.82
N ILE A 330 -3.42 2.33 -16.17
CA ILE A 330 -4.53 1.98 -17.08
C ILE A 330 -5.86 2.43 -16.50
N ALA A 331 -6.14 2.12 -15.22
CA ALA A 331 -7.38 2.51 -14.56
C ALA A 331 -7.56 4.05 -14.54
N CYS A 332 -6.53 4.80 -14.16
CA CYS A 332 -6.54 6.26 -14.17
C CYS A 332 -6.81 6.84 -15.56
N VAL A 333 -6.13 6.34 -16.59
CA VAL A 333 -6.29 6.89 -17.95
C VAL A 333 -7.62 6.49 -18.57
N VAL A 334 -8.19 5.33 -18.22
CA VAL A 334 -9.55 4.92 -18.65
C VAL A 334 -10.57 5.93 -18.16
N TRP A 335 -10.55 6.28 -16.87
CA TRP A 335 -11.48 7.27 -16.34
C TRP A 335 -11.14 8.70 -16.74
N LEU A 336 -9.86 9.07 -16.90
CA LEU A 336 -9.49 10.34 -17.51
C LEU A 336 -10.08 10.49 -18.92
N THR A 337 -10.05 9.40 -19.69
CA THR A 337 -10.61 9.36 -21.04
C THR A 337 -12.11 9.63 -21.01
N GLN A 338 -12.84 9.09 -20.03
CA GLN A 338 -14.26 9.39 -19.87
C GLN A 338 -14.52 10.90 -19.68
N ALA A 339 -13.69 11.60 -18.90
CA ALA A 339 -13.80 13.05 -18.72
C ALA A 339 -13.40 13.82 -19.98
N LEU A 340 -12.40 13.35 -20.72
CA LEU A 340 -11.74 14.11 -21.79
C LEU A 340 -12.12 13.65 -23.21
N CYS A 341 -13.03 12.71 -23.38
CA CYS A 341 -13.47 12.25 -24.70
C CYS A 341 -14.62 13.07 -25.30
N GLY A 342 -14.87 14.29 -24.78
CA GLY A 342 -15.97 15.15 -25.22
C GLY A 342 -17.28 14.99 -24.45
N ALA A 343 -17.35 14.11 -23.45
CA ALA A 343 -18.55 13.93 -22.63
C ALA A 343 -18.94 15.21 -21.87
N ALA A 344 -17.98 16.07 -21.53
CA ALA A 344 -18.30 17.36 -20.94
C ALA A 344 -19.17 18.24 -21.85
N MET A 345 -19.02 18.16 -23.18
CA MET A 345 -19.84 18.94 -24.12
C MET A 345 -21.31 18.59 -24.02
N THR A 346 -21.66 17.34 -23.75
CA THR A 346 -23.08 16.93 -23.61
C THR A 346 -23.70 17.48 -22.34
N GLY A 347 -22.91 17.76 -21.29
CA GLY A 347 -23.36 18.46 -20.09
C GLY A 347 -23.74 19.92 -20.34
N TYR A 348 -23.11 20.56 -21.35
CA TYR A 348 -23.42 21.93 -21.78
C TYR A 348 -24.26 21.97 -23.08
N SER A 349 -24.95 20.88 -23.42
CA SER A 349 -25.63 20.74 -24.71
C SER A 349 -26.68 21.82 -24.95
N VAL A 350 -27.44 22.22 -23.92
CA VAL A 350 -28.45 23.29 -24.01
C VAL A 350 -27.80 24.61 -24.45
N GLN A 351 -26.65 24.96 -23.85
CA GLN A 351 -25.93 26.18 -24.19
C GLN A 351 -25.38 26.11 -25.62
N ILE A 352 -24.78 24.98 -26.00
CA ILE A 352 -24.29 24.75 -27.37
C ILE A 352 -25.43 24.89 -28.38
N PHE A 353 -26.60 24.31 -28.10
CA PHE A 353 -27.77 24.39 -28.98
C PHE A 353 -28.26 25.83 -29.15
N ARG A 354 -28.38 26.58 -28.05
CA ARG A 354 -28.79 28.01 -28.09
C ARG A 354 -27.78 28.86 -28.84
N GLU A 355 -26.48 28.69 -28.56
CA GLU A 355 -25.40 29.44 -29.22
C GLU A 355 -25.21 29.06 -30.70
N SER A 356 -25.66 27.85 -31.08
CA SER A 356 -25.74 27.42 -32.48
C SER A 356 -27.00 27.93 -33.20
N GLY A 357 -27.95 28.57 -32.51
CA GLY A 357 -29.12 29.21 -33.12
C GLY A 357 -30.46 28.48 -32.95
N LEU A 358 -30.57 27.52 -32.03
CA LEU A 358 -31.85 26.88 -31.65
C LEU A 358 -32.60 27.73 -30.61
N ASP A 359 -33.94 27.68 -30.66
CA ASP A 359 -34.81 28.30 -29.66
C ASP A 359 -34.78 27.54 -28.31
N GLU A 360 -35.25 28.19 -27.24
CA GLU A 360 -35.16 27.66 -25.87
C GLU A 360 -35.92 26.35 -25.69
N GLU A 361 -37.12 26.25 -26.26
CA GLU A 361 -37.94 25.05 -26.17
C GLU A 361 -37.31 23.88 -26.95
N GLY A 362 -36.80 24.14 -28.16
CA GLY A 362 -36.08 23.14 -28.96
C GLY A 362 -34.83 22.62 -28.25
N ALA A 363 -34.02 23.51 -27.66
CA ALA A 363 -32.80 23.13 -26.94
C ALA A 363 -33.08 22.26 -25.71
N LEU A 364 -34.12 22.58 -24.95
CA LEU A 364 -34.51 21.82 -23.76
C LEU A 364 -35.09 20.43 -24.12
N ASN A 365 -35.92 20.36 -25.16
CA ASN A 365 -36.49 19.10 -25.64
C ASN A 365 -35.41 18.15 -26.15
N LEU A 366 -34.41 18.66 -26.88
CA LEU A 366 -33.25 17.89 -27.31
C LEU A 366 -32.42 17.38 -26.12
N ASN A 367 -32.28 18.18 -25.05
CA ASN A 367 -31.56 17.76 -23.85
C ASN A 367 -32.28 16.63 -23.09
N ILE A 368 -33.61 16.67 -22.96
CA ILE A 368 -34.37 15.54 -22.40
C ILE A 368 -34.21 14.29 -23.29
N GLY A 369 -34.32 14.46 -24.61
CA GLY A 369 -34.09 13.40 -25.59
C GLY A 369 -32.68 12.78 -25.45
N GLN A 370 -31.67 13.60 -25.16
CA GLN A 370 -30.30 13.17 -24.91
C GLN A 370 -30.22 12.20 -23.71
N TYR A 371 -30.86 12.51 -22.58
CA TYR A 371 -30.84 11.63 -21.41
C TYR A 371 -31.61 10.32 -21.65
N CYS A 372 -32.76 10.38 -22.33
CA CYS A 372 -33.49 9.18 -22.74
C CYS A 372 -32.65 8.26 -23.63
N LEU A 373 -31.94 8.82 -24.61
CA LEU A 373 -30.99 8.06 -25.44
C LEU A 373 -29.80 7.53 -24.63
N GLY A 374 -29.38 8.24 -23.57
CA GLY A 374 -28.37 7.75 -22.64
C GLY A 374 -28.79 6.49 -21.90
N VAL A 375 -30.06 6.40 -21.47
CA VAL A 375 -30.64 5.20 -20.85
C VAL A 375 -30.63 4.04 -21.84
N VAL A 376 -31.15 4.28 -23.05
CA VAL A 376 -31.20 3.26 -24.12
C VAL A 376 -29.79 2.79 -24.50
N GLY A 377 -28.85 3.71 -24.67
CA GLY A 377 -27.45 3.39 -24.99
C GLY A 377 -26.79 2.56 -23.90
N THR A 378 -27.00 2.91 -22.62
CA THR A 378 -26.41 2.18 -21.49
C THR A 378 -26.96 0.76 -21.39
N ILE A 379 -28.27 0.57 -21.51
CA ILE A 379 -28.88 -0.78 -21.54
C ILE A 379 -28.39 -1.54 -22.78
N GLY A 380 -28.28 -0.85 -23.91
CA GLY A 380 -27.72 -1.38 -25.14
C GLY A 380 -26.28 -1.90 -25.01
N SER A 381 -25.46 -1.25 -24.19
CA SER A 381 -24.08 -1.67 -23.90
C SER A 381 -24.01 -3.07 -23.30
N TRP A 382 -25.03 -3.51 -22.55
CA TRP A 382 -25.09 -4.86 -21.96
C TRP A 382 -25.17 -5.93 -23.05
N PHE A 383 -25.97 -5.71 -24.08
CA PHE A 383 -26.04 -6.62 -25.22
C PHE A 383 -24.71 -6.68 -25.97
N LEU A 384 -24.02 -5.54 -26.12
CA LEU A 384 -22.71 -5.48 -26.75
C LEU A 384 -21.62 -6.18 -25.92
N LEU A 385 -21.60 -5.98 -24.60
CA LEU A 385 -20.64 -6.60 -23.67
C LEU A 385 -20.73 -8.13 -23.61
N ARG A 386 -21.89 -8.69 -23.99
CA ARG A 386 -22.06 -10.14 -24.17
C ARG A 386 -21.24 -10.65 -25.37
N HIS A 387 -21.32 -9.95 -26.50
CA HIS A 387 -20.75 -10.40 -27.78
C HIS A 387 -19.30 -9.97 -27.96
N PHE A 388 -18.99 -8.71 -27.66
CA PHE A 388 -17.67 -8.11 -27.83
C PHE A 388 -16.86 -8.12 -26.52
N GLY A 389 -15.56 -7.86 -26.63
CA GLY A 389 -14.64 -7.69 -25.51
C GLY A 389 -14.63 -6.26 -24.96
N ARG A 390 -14.13 -6.07 -23.74
CA ARG A 390 -14.07 -4.74 -23.09
C ARG A 390 -13.13 -3.81 -23.85
N ARG A 391 -11.95 -4.31 -24.24
CA ARG A 391 -10.96 -3.55 -25.00
C ARG A 391 -11.52 -3.14 -26.36
N THR A 392 -12.16 -4.08 -27.07
CA THR A 392 -12.75 -3.83 -28.38
C THR A 392 -13.82 -2.75 -28.31
N LEU A 393 -14.78 -2.87 -27.40
CA LEU A 393 -15.85 -1.86 -27.28
C LEU A 393 -15.31 -0.48 -26.91
N TYR A 394 -14.35 -0.42 -25.98
CA TYR A 394 -13.81 0.86 -25.53
C TYR A 394 -13.01 1.58 -26.61
N VAL A 395 -12.07 0.88 -27.26
CA VAL A 395 -11.16 1.47 -28.26
C VAL A 395 -11.89 1.85 -29.55
N TYR A 396 -12.70 0.94 -30.10
CA TYR A 396 -13.47 1.25 -31.31
C TYR A 396 -14.59 2.25 -31.02
N GLY A 397 -15.16 2.24 -29.82
CA GLY A 397 -16.05 3.29 -29.34
C GLY A 397 -15.39 4.66 -29.42
N LEU A 398 -14.17 4.81 -28.88
CA LEU A 398 -13.43 6.08 -28.97
C LEU A 398 -13.17 6.53 -30.41
N ILE A 399 -12.85 5.61 -31.33
CA ILE A 399 -12.65 5.93 -32.75
C ILE A 399 -13.94 6.51 -33.37
N ILE A 400 -15.08 5.88 -33.09
CA ILE A 400 -16.39 6.34 -33.56
C ILE A 400 -16.72 7.72 -32.96
N LEU A 401 -16.51 7.89 -31.65
CA LEU A 401 -16.73 9.17 -30.97
C LEU A 401 -15.82 10.28 -31.52
N CYS A 402 -14.55 9.98 -31.80
CA CYS A 402 -13.61 10.91 -32.41
C CYS A 402 -14.12 11.37 -33.79
N ALA A 403 -14.64 10.45 -34.61
CA ALA A 403 -15.22 10.81 -35.91
C ALA A 403 -16.42 11.75 -35.75
N PHE A 404 -17.34 11.46 -34.83
CA PHE A 404 -18.47 12.35 -34.54
C PHE A 404 -18.02 13.72 -34.04
N LEU A 405 -17.01 13.80 -33.16
CA LEU A 405 -16.48 15.08 -32.67
C LEU A 405 -15.86 15.93 -33.78
N MET A 406 -15.19 15.31 -34.75
CA MET A 406 -14.68 16.02 -35.94
C MET A 406 -15.81 16.56 -36.81
N VAL A 407 -16.90 15.80 -36.97
CA VAL A 407 -18.11 16.26 -37.70
C VAL A 407 -18.80 17.40 -36.95
N ILE A 408 -18.95 17.29 -35.62
CA ILE A 408 -19.53 18.35 -34.77
C ILE A 408 -18.70 19.63 -34.88
N GLY A 409 -17.37 19.52 -34.80
CA GLY A 409 -16.46 20.65 -34.98
C GLY A 409 -16.63 21.32 -36.34
N GLY A 410 -16.73 20.54 -37.40
CA GLY A 410 -16.94 21.03 -38.78
C GLY A 410 -18.29 21.74 -38.96
N LEU A 411 -19.38 21.15 -38.46
CA LEU A 411 -20.71 21.78 -38.48
C LEU A 411 -20.74 23.05 -37.62
N GLY A 412 -19.96 23.08 -36.53
CA GLY A 412 -19.82 24.23 -35.65
C GLY A 412 -19.38 25.50 -36.37
N VAL A 413 -18.50 25.39 -37.37
CA VAL A 413 -17.98 26.52 -38.17
C VAL A 413 -19.11 27.23 -38.93
N ILE A 414 -20.09 26.49 -39.43
CA ILE A 414 -21.16 27.02 -40.30
C ILE A 414 -22.51 27.19 -39.61
N SER A 415 -22.70 26.58 -38.43
CA SER A 415 -24.00 26.52 -37.73
C SER A 415 -24.62 27.88 -37.40
N ARG A 416 -23.80 28.89 -37.05
CA ARG A 416 -24.28 30.22 -36.61
C ARG A 416 -25.09 30.97 -37.66
N ASN A 417 -24.76 30.76 -38.93
CA ASN A 417 -25.40 31.46 -40.05
C ASN A 417 -26.40 30.57 -40.79
N ASN A 418 -26.61 29.33 -40.33
CA ASN A 418 -27.43 28.34 -41.02
C ASN A 418 -28.17 27.44 -40.03
N THR A 419 -29.47 27.70 -39.88
CA THR A 419 -30.37 26.96 -38.97
C THR A 419 -30.37 25.45 -39.27
N SER A 420 -30.27 25.03 -40.54
CA SER A 420 -30.20 23.61 -40.90
C SER A 420 -28.91 22.96 -40.40
N ALA A 421 -27.79 23.68 -40.43
CA ALA A 421 -26.52 23.20 -39.89
C ALA A 421 -26.54 23.15 -38.34
N ALA A 422 -27.28 24.06 -37.68
CA ALA A 422 -27.51 24.02 -36.24
C ALA A 422 -28.32 22.78 -35.81
N TRP A 423 -29.41 22.46 -36.53
CA TRP A 423 -30.18 21.23 -36.31
C TRP A 423 -29.36 19.96 -36.59
N ALA A 424 -28.53 19.97 -37.64
CA ALA A 424 -27.62 18.87 -37.94
C ALA A 424 -26.59 18.67 -36.82
N LEU A 425 -26.02 19.75 -36.29
CA LEU A 425 -25.09 19.71 -35.15
C LEU A 425 -25.75 19.11 -33.92
N GLY A 426 -26.95 19.57 -33.56
CA GLY A 426 -27.71 19.04 -32.44
C GLY A 426 -28.03 17.54 -32.59
N SER A 427 -28.45 17.14 -33.79
CA SER A 427 -28.75 15.73 -34.11
C SER A 427 -27.53 14.82 -33.99
N ILE A 428 -26.38 15.24 -34.54
CA ILE A 428 -25.13 14.46 -34.42
C ILE A 428 -24.64 14.40 -32.97
N MET A 429 -24.84 15.45 -32.17
CA MET A 429 -24.54 15.40 -30.72
C MET A 429 -25.40 14.36 -29.99
N LEU A 430 -26.68 14.20 -30.34
CA LEU A 430 -27.52 13.14 -29.79
C LEU A 430 -27.01 11.74 -30.16
N VAL A 431 -26.62 11.55 -31.43
CA VAL A 431 -26.04 10.29 -31.91
C VAL A 431 -24.71 10.01 -31.19
N TYR A 432 -23.85 11.03 -31.04
CA TYR A 432 -22.63 10.94 -30.24
C TYR A 432 -22.93 10.47 -28.82
N ASN A 433 -23.92 11.07 -28.14
CA ASN A 433 -24.27 10.69 -26.77
C ASN A 433 -24.79 9.25 -26.68
N LEU A 434 -25.58 8.81 -27.67
CA LEU A 434 -26.05 7.44 -27.76
C LEU A 434 -24.86 6.45 -27.86
N PHE A 435 -23.93 6.69 -28.79
CA PHE A 435 -22.75 5.83 -28.96
C PHE A 435 -21.78 5.88 -27.77
N TYR A 436 -21.68 7.03 -27.12
CA TYR A 436 -20.91 7.17 -25.88
C TYR A 436 -21.47 6.24 -24.80
N ASN A 437 -22.80 6.22 -24.65
CA ASN A 437 -23.48 5.35 -23.70
C ASN A 437 -23.54 3.88 -24.15
N PHE A 438 -23.34 3.55 -25.44
CA PHE A 438 -23.14 2.17 -25.87
C PHE A 438 -21.74 1.63 -25.56
N THR A 439 -20.75 2.52 -25.43
CA THR A 439 -19.33 2.16 -25.41
C THR A 439 -18.61 2.75 -24.21
N VAL A 440 -18.02 3.94 -24.34
CA VAL A 440 -17.07 4.51 -23.38
C VAL A 440 -17.69 4.72 -21.99
N GLY A 441 -18.90 5.30 -21.91
CA GLY A 441 -19.54 5.68 -20.65
C GLY A 441 -19.70 4.50 -19.69
N PRO A 442 -20.37 3.41 -20.06
CA PRO A 442 -20.54 2.28 -19.15
C PRO A 442 -19.31 1.38 -19.07
N VAL A 443 -18.61 1.15 -20.20
CA VAL A 443 -17.53 0.15 -20.24
C VAL A 443 -16.32 0.57 -19.41
N CYS A 444 -16.11 1.88 -19.15
CA CYS A 444 -15.04 2.33 -18.25
C CYS A 444 -15.17 1.73 -16.84
N TYR A 445 -16.39 1.62 -16.30
CA TYR A 445 -16.64 1.08 -14.96
C TYR A 445 -16.29 -0.40 -14.88
N ALA A 446 -16.62 -1.17 -15.93
CA ALA A 446 -16.24 -2.58 -16.02
C ALA A 446 -14.71 -2.74 -16.09
N ILE A 447 -14.04 -1.93 -16.93
CA ILE A 447 -12.58 -1.99 -17.08
C ILE A 447 -11.89 -1.65 -15.75
N VAL A 448 -12.25 -0.55 -15.09
CA VAL A 448 -11.59 -0.11 -13.85
C VAL A 448 -11.79 -1.13 -12.72
N ALA A 449 -12.98 -1.73 -12.63
CA ALA A 449 -13.27 -2.78 -11.66
C ALA A 449 -12.51 -4.09 -11.91
N GLU A 450 -12.09 -4.35 -13.15
CA GLU A 450 -11.33 -5.54 -13.56
C GLU A 450 -9.81 -5.31 -13.63
N MET A 451 -9.35 -4.06 -13.78
CA MET A 451 -7.92 -3.71 -13.83
C MET A 451 -7.23 -3.70 -12.48
N SER A 452 -8.00 -3.59 -11.40
CA SER A 452 -7.47 -3.51 -10.05
C SER A 452 -7.33 -4.91 -9.44
N SER A 453 -6.20 -5.20 -8.78
CA SER A 453 -6.05 -6.40 -7.94
C SER A 453 -7.02 -6.34 -6.77
N THR A 454 -7.39 -7.50 -6.22
CA THR A 454 -8.39 -7.54 -5.15
C THR A 454 -7.88 -6.91 -3.85
N ARG A 455 -6.58 -6.98 -3.56
CA ARG A 455 -5.92 -6.30 -2.42
C ARG A 455 -5.92 -4.78 -2.53
N LEU A 456 -5.51 -4.23 -3.68
CA LEU A 456 -5.41 -2.78 -3.90
C LEU A 456 -6.67 -2.16 -4.51
N LYS A 457 -7.75 -2.95 -4.66
CA LYS A 457 -8.96 -2.58 -5.40
C LYS A 457 -9.47 -1.18 -5.08
N ILE A 458 -9.82 -0.95 -3.81
CA ILE A 458 -10.37 0.33 -3.36
C ILE A 458 -9.40 1.48 -3.66
N LYS A 459 -8.11 1.31 -3.39
CA LYS A 459 -7.09 2.37 -3.58
C LYS A 459 -6.87 2.70 -5.06
N THR A 460 -6.75 1.69 -5.91
CA THR A 460 -6.60 1.87 -7.36
C THR A 460 -7.83 2.55 -7.95
N VAL A 461 -9.03 2.15 -7.53
CA VAL A 461 -10.28 2.79 -7.93
C VAL A 461 -10.32 4.24 -7.41
N VAL A 462 -9.99 4.52 -6.15
CA VAL A 462 -9.93 5.89 -5.62
C VAL A 462 -8.97 6.78 -6.41
N LEU A 463 -7.75 6.30 -6.69
CA LEU A 463 -6.76 7.04 -7.49
C LEU A 463 -7.30 7.35 -8.89
N ALA A 464 -7.88 6.35 -9.55
CA ALA A 464 -8.43 6.53 -10.88
C ALA A 464 -9.59 7.55 -10.89
N ARG A 465 -10.45 7.54 -9.87
CA ARG A 465 -11.60 8.47 -9.82
C ARG A 465 -11.16 9.89 -9.51
N ASN A 466 -10.13 10.06 -8.69
CA ASN A 466 -9.51 11.36 -8.48
C ASN A 466 -9.00 11.96 -9.79
N VAL A 467 -8.39 11.15 -10.66
CA VAL A 467 -7.95 11.60 -11.99
C VAL A 467 -9.13 12.02 -12.87
N TYR A 468 -10.27 11.31 -12.80
CA TYR A 468 -11.51 11.75 -13.46
C TYR A 468 -11.99 13.10 -12.93
N ASN A 469 -12.05 13.29 -11.60
CA ASN A 469 -12.49 14.55 -11.00
C ASN A 469 -11.57 15.72 -11.36
N ILE A 470 -10.25 15.50 -11.45
CA ILE A 470 -9.30 16.50 -11.95
C ILE A 470 -9.58 16.85 -13.42
N GLY A 471 -9.84 15.84 -14.26
CA GLY A 471 -10.27 16.06 -15.65
C GLY A 471 -11.59 16.83 -15.75
N SER A 472 -12.52 16.59 -14.83
CA SER A 472 -13.79 17.32 -14.73
C SER A 472 -13.59 18.77 -14.29
N VAL A 473 -12.69 19.05 -13.33
CA VAL A 473 -12.31 20.43 -12.96
C VAL A 473 -11.73 21.16 -14.17
N PHE A 474 -10.85 20.51 -14.95
CA PHE A 474 -10.35 21.09 -16.19
C PHE A 474 -11.50 21.45 -17.15
N ASN A 475 -12.45 20.54 -17.36
CA ASN A 475 -13.60 20.80 -18.23
C ASN A 475 -14.49 21.94 -17.71
N ASN A 476 -14.77 22.00 -16.40
CA ASN A 476 -15.58 23.04 -15.78
C ASN A 476 -14.94 24.43 -15.88
N ILE A 477 -13.62 24.50 -16.03
CA ILE A 477 -12.88 25.76 -16.22
C ILE A 477 -12.81 26.15 -17.70
N VAL A 478 -12.71 25.18 -18.60
CA VAL A 478 -12.39 25.41 -20.01
C VAL A 478 -13.64 25.46 -20.89
N VAL A 479 -14.60 24.56 -20.69
CA VAL A 479 -15.79 24.46 -21.56
C VAL A 479 -16.67 25.72 -21.49
N PRO A 480 -17.00 26.30 -20.32
CA PRO A 480 -17.80 27.53 -20.28
C PRO A 480 -17.16 28.68 -21.06
N ARG A 481 -15.82 28.77 -21.08
CA ARG A 481 -15.07 29.77 -21.85
C ARG A 481 -15.12 29.53 -23.35
N MET A 482 -15.01 28.26 -23.75
CA MET A 482 -15.19 27.82 -25.14
C MET A 482 -16.58 28.19 -25.68
N LEU A 483 -17.60 28.14 -24.84
CA LEU A 483 -18.98 28.44 -25.25
C LEU A 483 -19.28 29.94 -25.20
N SER A 484 -18.86 30.61 -24.12
CA SER A 484 -19.14 32.03 -23.84
C SER A 484 -18.93 32.95 -25.06
N PRO A 485 -19.97 33.68 -25.52
CA PRO A 485 -19.88 34.62 -26.64
C PRO A 485 -18.90 35.77 -26.41
N THR A 486 -18.63 36.12 -25.15
CA THR A 486 -17.76 37.21 -24.74
C THR A 486 -16.31 36.78 -24.50
N GLU A 487 -16.00 35.49 -24.60
CA GLU A 487 -14.65 34.96 -24.42
C GLU A 487 -14.13 34.26 -25.68
N TRP A 488 -13.97 32.93 -25.68
CA TRP A 488 -13.41 32.20 -26.82
C TRP A 488 -14.43 32.00 -27.93
N ASN A 489 -15.71 31.90 -27.57
CA ASN A 489 -16.82 31.89 -28.51
C ASN A 489 -16.66 30.83 -29.63
N TRP A 490 -16.25 29.62 -29.27
CA TRP A 490 -16.08 28.47 -30.16
C TRP A 490 -17.39 27.72 -30.43
N ALA A 491 -18.34 27.73 -29.49
CA ALA A 491 -19.61 27.00 -29.58
C ALA A 491 -19.40 25.56 -30.11
N GLY A 492 -19.98 25.21 -31.27
CA GLY A 492 -19.82 23.90 -31.91
C GLY A 492 -18.39 23.52 -32.31
N MET A 493 -17.49 24.50 -32.54
CA MET A 493 -16.07 24.23 -32.90
C MET A 493 -15.30 23.54 -31.78
N THR A 494 -15.83 23.54 -30.55
CA THR A 494 -15.34 22.76 -29.40
C THR A 494 -15.17 21.27 -29.73
N GLY A 495 -15.93 20.74 -30.71
CA GLY A 495 -15.77 19.38 -31.21
C GLY A 495 -14.36 19.07 -31.73
N PHE A 496 -13.66 20.02 -32.37
CA PHE A 496 -12.29 19.80 -32.84
C PHE A 496 -11.29 19.62 -31.69
N PHE A 497 -11.44 20.40 -30.63
CA PHE A 497 -10.58 20.31 -29.45
C PHE A 497 -10.68 18.92 -28.80
N TYR A 498 -11.89 18.45 -28.55
CA TYR A 498 -12.11 17.12 -27.98
C TYR A 498 -11.83 16.00 -28.97
N GLY A 499 -12.02 16.21 -30.27
CA GLY A 499 -11.63 15.27 -31.32
C GLY A 499 -10.12 15.01 -31.30
N GLY A 500 -9.31 16.08 -31.28
CA GLY A 500 -7.85 15.97 -31.16
C GLY A 500 -7.40 15.29 -29.87
N LEU A 501 -8.01 15.64 -28.73
CA LEU A 501 -7.71 15.02 -27.44
C LEU A 501 -8.07 13.52 -27.43
N THR A 502 -9.23 13.17 -27.99
CA THR A 502 -9.69 11.78 -28.13
C THR A 502 -8.74 10.97 -29.01
N ALA A 503 -8.19 11.53 -30.09
CA ALA A 503 -7.21 10.87 -30.95
C ALA A 503 -5.92 10.47 -30.19
N LEU A 504 -5.44 11.33 -29.29
CA LEU A 504 -4.30 11.02 -28.43
C LEU A 504 -4.62 9.89 -27.45
N LEU A 505 -5.81 9.92 -26.85
CA LEU A 505 -6.28 8.90 -25.91
C LEU A 505 -6.48 7.54 -26.60
N ILE A 506 -6.97 7.51 -27.83
CA ILE A 506 -7.09 6.30 -28.66
C ILE A 506 -5.72 5.64 -28.79
N THR A 507 -4.67 6.42 -29.08
CA THR A 507 -3.31 5.89 -29.24
C THR A 507 -2.85 5.20 -27.95
N PHE A 508 -3.07 5.82 -26.79
CA PHE A 508 -2.74 5.20 -25.50
C PHE A 508 -3.52 3.88 -25.28
N MET A 509 -4.84 3.91 -25.45
CA MET A 509 -5.69 2.72 -25.23
C MET A 509 -5.34 1.59 -26.20
N TRP A 510 -4.97 1.93 -27.43
CA TRP A 510 -4.57 0.97 -28.45
C TRP A 510 -3.33 0.15 -28.04
N PHE A 511 -2.40 0.71 -27.26
CA PHE A 511 -1.21 -0.03 -26.81
C PHE A 511 -1.33 -0.60 -25.40
N MET A 512 -2.01 0.09 -24.47
CA MET A 512 -1.94 -0.24 -23.05
C MET A 512 -3.11 -1.05 -22.50
N LEU A 513 -4.34 -0.86 -23.01
CA LEU A 513 -5.54 -1.44 -22.42
C LEU A 513 -5.67 -2.94 -22.75
N PRO A 514 -5.53 -3.89 -21.80
CA PRO A 514 -5.69 -5.31 -22.11
C PRO A 514 -7.16 -5.73 -22.29
N GLU A 515 -7.38 -6.92 -22.84
CA GLU A 515 -8.70 -7.56 -22.86
C GLU A 515 -8.88 -8.45 -21.62
N THR A 516 -10.01 -8.28 -20.93
CA THR A 516 -10.33 -8.94 -19.65
C THR A 516 -11.51 -9.90 -19.73
N LYS A 517 -12.23 -9.94 -20.86
CA LYS A 517 -13.38 -10.82 -21.04
C LYS A 517 -13.06 -12.27 -20.67
N ARG A 518 -13.88 -12.85 -19.79
CA ARG A 518 -13.80 -14.24 -19.29
C ARG A 518 -12.51 -14.57 -18.52
N ARG A 519 -11.87 -13.58 -17.90
CA ARG A 519 -10.74 -13.79 -16.99
C ARG A 519 -11.16 -13.59 -15.54
N THR A 520 -10.68 -14.47 -14.65
CA THR A 520 -10.78 -14.28 -13.20
C THR A 520 -9.76 -13.24 -12.71
N PHE A 521 -9.89 -12.77 -11.47
CA PHE A 521 -8.89 -11.86 -10.88
C PHE A 521 -7.50 -12.52 -10.82
N ALA A 522 -7.43 -13.76 -10.33
CA ALA A 522 -6.18 -14.52 -10.26
C ALA A 522 -5.52 -14.73 -11.65
N GLU A 523 -6.29 -15.01 -12.71
CA GLU A 523 -5.72 -15.08 -14.07
C GLU A 523 -5.13 -13.75 -14.53
N LEU A 524 -5.81 -12.63 -14.22
CA LEU A 524 -5.28 -11.31 -14.53
C LEU A 524 -4.01 -11.05 -13.72
N ASP A 525 -3.92 -11.45 -12.46
CA ASP A 525 -2.72 -11.33 -11.63
C ASP A 525 -1.54 -12.05 -12.26
N VAL A 526 -1.73 -13.30 -12.66
CA VAL A 526 -0.71 -14.10 -13.35
C VAL A 526 -0.27 -13.45 -14.67
N LEU A 527 -1.21 -12.93 -15.48
CA LEU A 527 -0.87 -12.26 -16.75
C LEU A 527 -0.10 -10.96 -16.57
N PHE A 528 -0.44 -10.17 -15.56
CA PHE A 528 0.25 -8.93 -15.26
C PHE A 528 1.64 -9.18 -14.68
N GLU A 529 1.78 -10.16 -13.78
CA GLU A 529 3.06 -10.55 -13.17
C GLU A 529 4.05 -11.08 -14.21
N ASN A 530 3.58 -11.92 -15.13
CA ASN A 530 4.36 -12.41 -16.26
C ASN A 530 4.60 -11.36 -17.36
N LYS A 531 4.22 -10.09 -17.10
CA LYS A 531 4.43 -8.93 -17.99
C LYS A 531 3.93 -9.18 -19.42
N VAL A 532 2.82 -9.91 -19.56
CA VAL A 532 2.25 -10.22 -20.87
C VAL A 532 1.83 -8.91 -21.57
N SER A 533 2.07 -8.83 -22.87
CA SER A 533 1.65 -7.68 -23.67
C SER A 533 0.12 -7.55 -23.68
N ALA A 534 -0.41 -6.33 -23.57
CA ALA A 534 -1.86 -6.08 -23.48
C ALA A 534 -2.66 -6.73 -24.62
N ARG A 535 -2.08 -6.84 -25.81
CA ARG A 535 -2.73 -7.44 -26.99
C ARG A 535 -2.80 -8.97 -26.96
N ARG A 536 -1.98 -9.62 -26.13
CA ARG A 536 -1.91 -11.09 -26.01
C ARG A 536 -2.80 -11.65 -24.90
N PHE A 537 -3.31 -10.82 -23.99
CA PHE A 537 -4.16 -11.24 -22.86
C PHE A 537 -5.33 -12.15 -23.27
N ALA A 538 -5.98 -11.87 -24.39
CA ALA A 538 -7.10 -12.68 -24.88
C ALA A 538 -6.68 -14.08 -25.39
N LYS A 539 -5.44 -14.23 -25.84
CA LYS A 539 -4.93 -15.45 -26.52
C LYS A 539 -4.02 -16.31 -25.63
N THR A 540 -3.53 -15.77 -24.52
CA THR A 540 -2.60 -16.46 -23.63
C THR A 540 -3.35 -17.40 -22.70
N ASP A 541 -3.04 -18.69 -22.73
CA ASP A 541 -3.58 -19.64 -21.75
C ASP A 541 -2.89 -19.44 -20.40
N VAL A 542 -3.68 -19.54 -19.33
CA VAL A 542 -3.26 -19.21 -17.97
C VAL A 542 -3.65 -20.36 -17.04
N ASP A 543 -2.67 -20.87 -16.32
CA ASP A 543 -2.85 -21.86 -15.28
C ASP A 543 -2.44 -21.24 -13.93
N GLN A 544 -3.46 -20.94 -13.12
CA GLN A 544 -3.29 -20.34 -11.79
C GLN A 544 -3.08 -21.38 -10.68
N PHE A 545 -3.13 -22.69 -11.01
CA PHE A 545 -3.12 -23.81 -10.06
C PHE A 545 -1.99 -24.81 -10.38
N SER A 546 -0.75 -24.32 -10.55
CA SER A 546 0.37 -25.13 -11.03
C SER A 546 1.04 -26.02 -9.95
N GLY A 547 0.33 -26.40 -8.89
CA GLY A 547 0.83 -27.29 -7.84
C GLY A 547 0.83 -28.80 -8.17
N HIS A 548 0.16 -29.22 -9.26
CA HIS A 548 -0.10 -30.64 -9.55
C HIS A 548 0.66 -31.27 -10.73
N SER A 549 1.39 -30.49 -11.53
CA SER A 549 2.20 -31.05 -12.63
C SER A 549 3.63 -31.40 -12.23
N THR A 550 4.00 -31.15 -10.96
CA THR A 550 5.33 -31.43 -10.43
C THR A 550 5.44 -32.92 -10.11
N VAL A 551 5.91 -33.72 -11.05
CA VAL A 551 6.40 -35.07 -10.75
C VAL A 551 7.66 -34.89 -9.90
N ILE A 552 7.57 -35.18 -8.60
CA ILE A 552 8.76 -35.31 -7.75
C ILE A 552 9.50 -36.56 -8.22
N LYS A 553 10.47 -36.41 -9.12
CA LYS A 553 11.46 -37.46 -9.36
C LYS A 553 12.51 -37.38 -8.25
N ILE A 554 12.54 -38.41 -7.43
CA ILE A 554 13.69 -38.71 -6.59
C ILE A 554 14.70 -39.40 -7.52
N ASP A 555 15.64 -38.65 -8.10
CA ASP A 555 16.70 -39.25 -8.92
C ASP A 555 17.70 -39.99 -8.02
N SER A 556 17.44 -41.29 -7.84
CA SER A 556 18.46 -42.27 -7.52
C SER A 556 19.11 -42.74 -8.82
N ASN A 557 20.34 -42.29 -9.06
CA ASN A 557 21.32 -42.68 -10.09
C ASN A 557 21.59 -41.63 -11.17
N ALA A 558 22.72 -40.96 -11.03
CA ALA A 558 23.38 -40.23 -12.11
C ALA A 558 23.91 -41.22 -13.15
N GLY A 559 23.42 -41.09 -14.39
CA GLY A 559 23.89 -41.82 -15.56
C GLY A 559 23.57 -41.04 -16.83
N SER A 560 24.60 -40.81 -17.65
CA SER A 560 24.66 -39.98 -18.85
C SER A 560 23.62 -40.26 -19.94
N SER A 561 23.14 -39.22 -20.64
CA SER A 561 23.25 -39.14 -22.12
C SER A 561 22.86 -37.76 -22.67
N SER A 562 23.55 -37.38 -23.74
CA SER A 562 23.39 -36.20 -24.57
C SER A 562 22.24 -36.32 -25.57
N ASN A 563 21.50 -35.23 -25.83
CA ASN A 563 21.44 -34.62 -27.17
C ASN A 563 20.54 -33.38 -27.16
N GLY A 564 20.95 -32.40 -27.96
CA GLY A 564 20.44 -31.04 -27.92
C GLY A 564 19.11 -30.84 -28.63
N GLU A 565 18.43 -29.78 -28.22
CA GLU A 565 17.56 -28.99 -29.06
C GLU A 565 17.59 -27.54 -28.57
N LYS A 566 17.69 -26.60 -29.51
CA LYS A 566 17.92 -25.18 -29.27
C LYS A 566 16.69 -24.54 -28.60
N PRO A 567 16.86 -23.67 -27.58
CA PRO A 567 15.75 -22.84 -27.14
C PRO A 567 15.36 -21.87 -28.26
N VAL A 568 14.08 -21.86 -28.62
CA VAL A 568 13.47 -20.85 -29.49
C VAL A 568 13.70 -19.49 -28.86
N ALA A 569 14.55 -18.69 -29.50
CA ALA A 569 14.80 -17.32 -29.10
C ALA A 569 13.49 -16.51 -29.19
N LEU A 570 12.87 -16.25 -28.03
CA LEU A 570 11.87 -15.21 -27.88
C LEU A 570 12.56 -13.87 -28.17
N ARG A 571 12.42 -13.47 -29.42
CA ARG A 571 12.93 -12.23 -30.00
C ARG A 571 12.65 -11.07 -29.03
N ARG A 572 13.72 -10.47 -28.50
CA ARG A 572 13.70 -9.14 -27.86
C ARG A 572 13.28 -8.11 -28.91
N GLU A 573 11.99 -8.00 -29.17
CA GLU A 573 11.44 -6.82 -29.82
C GLU A 573 11.31 -5.71 -28.77
N LEU A 574 12.29 -4.80 -28.78
CA LEU A 574 12.21 -3.38 -28.42
C LEU A 574 11.22 -3.01 -27.29
N TYR A 575 11.56 -3.33 -26.06
CA TYR A 575 10.99 -2.68 -24.87
C TYR A 575 11.88 -1.52 -24.42
N SER A 576 11.93 -0.46 -25.23
CA SER A 576 12.56 0.82 -24.90
C SER A 576 11.58 1.98 -25.05
N SER A 577 10.41 1.94 -24.40
CA SER A 577 9.53 3.12 -24.36
C SER A 577 8.59 3.36 -23.16
N PRO A 578 8.50 2.55 -22.08
CA PRO A 578 7.59 2.91 -20.98
C PRO A 578 8.05 4.18 -20.23
N VAL A 579 9.36 4.43 -20.15
CA VAL A 579 9.91 5.63 -19.49
C VAL A 579 9.67 6.92 -20.30
N ARG A 580 9.73 6.86 -21.65
CA ARG A 580 9.46 8.03 -22.50
C ARG A 580 7.97 8.37 -22.53
N LEU A 581 7.09 7.37 -22.64
CA LEU A 581 5.64 7.58 -22.61
C LEU A 581 5.16 8.07 -21.22
N MET A 582 5.76 7.60 -20.12
CA MET A 582 5.46 8.10 -18.78
C MET A 582 5.93 9.54 -18.55
N LYS A 583 7.06 9.95 -19.16
CA LYS A 583 7.45 11.37 -19.20
C LYS A 583 6.43 12.17 -19.98
N THR A 584 5.95 11.70 -21.14
CA THR A 584 4.90 12.38 -21.91
C THR A 584 3.57 12.51 -21.14
N ILE A 585 3.16 11.46 -20.41
CA ILE A 585 1.92 11.48 -19.61
C ILE A 585 2.05 12.38 -18.38
N SER A 586 3.21 12.35 -17.70
CA SER A 586 3.49 13.29 -16.62
C SER A 586 3.53 14.72 -17.15
N SER A 587 4.10 14.95 -18.34
CA SER A 587 4.09 16.24 -19.03
C SER A 587 2.69 16.67 -19.47
N ILE A 588 1.79 15.75 -19.87
CA ILE A 588 0.39 16.07 -20.18
C ILE A 588 -0.38 16.42 -18.92
N LEU A 589 -0.22 15.65 -17.83
CA LEU A 589 -0.87 15.93 -16.55
C LEU A 589 -0.37 17.24 -15.93
N ILE A 590 0.94 17.47 -15.98
CA ILE A 590 1.59 18.73 -15.59
C ILE A 590 1.14 19.87 -16.52
N ALA A 591 1.01 19.65 -17.83
CA ALA A 591 0.52 20.66 -18.75
C ALA A 591 -0.96 20.99 -18.49
N VAL A 592 -1.82 20.01 -18.20
CA VAL A 592 -3.23 20.23 -17.84
C VAL A 592 -3.32 20.99 -16.52
N ILE A 593 -2.52 20.63 -15.50
CA ILE A 593 -2.44 21.34 -14.22
C ILE A 593 -1.87 22.76 -14.43
N ALA A 594 -0.83 22.91 -15.23
CA ALA A 594 -0.18 24.20 -15.51
C ALA A 594 -1.05 25.12 -16.37
N ILE A 595 -1.79 24.59 -17.34
CA ILE A 595 -2.76 25.33 -18.15
C ILE A 595 -3.95 25.73 -17.27
N SER A 596 -4.46 24.83 -16.43
CA SER A 596 -5.53 25.16 -15.48
C SER A 596 -5.09 26.25 -14.49
N ALA A 597 -3.86 26.14 -13.97
CA ALA A 597 -3.26 27.13 -13.07
C ALA A 597 -2.94 28.46 -13.78
N ALA A 598 -2.46 28.43 -15.03
CA ALA A 598 -2.17 29.63 -15.83
C ALA A 598 -3.44 30.39 -16.21
N ILE A 599 -4.50 29.67 -16.57
CA ILE A 599 -5.81 30.25 -16.88
C ILE A 599 -6.47 30.80 -15.60
N TYR A 600 -6.34 30.12 -14.46
CA TYR A 600 -6.85 30.61 -13.17
C TYR A 600 -6.07 31.82 -12.63
N ASN A 601 -4.75 31.86 -12.85
CA ASN A 601 -3.89 32.94 -12.35
C ASN A 601 -4.01 34.25 -13.11
N ASN A 602 -4.62 34.28 -14.31
CA ASN A 602 -4.63 35.51 -15.11
C ASN A 602 -5.53 36.61 -14.50
N GLU A 603 -6.62 36.26 -13.80
CA GLU A 603 -7.45 37.23 -13.08
C GLU A 603 -6.92 37.51 -11.65
N TYR A 604 -6.38 36.49 -10.97
CA TYR A 604 -5.91 36.64 -9.59
C TYR A 604 -4.61 37.44 -9.48
N MET A 605 -3.67 37.30 -10.43
CA MET A 605 -2.38 38.01 -10.42
C MET A 605 -2.49 39.50 -10.75
N LEU A 606 -3.39 39.90 -11.64
CA LEU A 606 -3.58 41.32 -12.02
C LEU A 606 -4.06 42.17 -10.82
N SER A 607 -4.87 41.59 -9.93
CA SER A 607 -5.36 42.26 -8.72
C SER A 607 -4.31 42.38 -7.61
N ARG A 608 -3.33 41.47 -7.57
CA ARG A 608 -2.25 41.48 -6.56
C ARG A 608 -1.04 42.30 -6.99
N LEU A 609 -0.70 42.32 -8.28
CA LEU A 609 0.42 43.11 -8.81
C LEU A 609 0.24 44.63 -8.58
N THR A 610 -1.00 45.12 -8.57
CA THR A 610 -1.32 46.52 -8.21
C THR A 610 -1.13 46.82 -6.72
N ARG A 611 -1.35 45.85 -5.82
CA ARG A 611 -1.07 46.00 -4.37
C ARG A 611 0.42 45.80 -4.04
N PHE A 612 1.11 44.90 -4.74
CA PHE A 612 2.50 44.52 -4.45
C PHE A 612 3.51 45.65 -4.77
N LYS A 613 3.22 46.48 -5.78
CA LYS A 613 4.08 47.61 -6.17
C LYS A 613 4.18 48.72 -5.12
N LYS A 614 3.26 48.76 -4.14
CA LYS A 614 3.19 49.78 -3.08
C LYS A 614 3.96 49.39 -1.80
N HIS A 615 4.53 48.18 -1.72
CA HIS A 615 5.22 47.67 -0.53
C HIS A 615 6.72 47.41 -0.71
N PHE A 616 7.28 47.60 -1.92
CA PHE A 616 8.67 47.22 -2.22
C PHE A 616 9.67 48.37 -2.40
N THR A 617 9.30 49.62 -2.11
CA THR A 617 10.26 50.73 -2.09
C THR A 617 10.81 50.98 -0.68
N THR A 618 11.54 50.01 -0.11
CA THR A 618 12.58 50.26 0.91
C THR A 618 13.52 49.04 0.99
N PRO A 619 14.85 49.18 0.87
CA PRO A 619 15.77 48.05 0.95
C PRO A 619 16.40 47.92 2.35
N SER A 620 16.50 46.68 2.86
CA SER A 620 17.46 46.35 3.93
C SER A 620 18.22 45.08 3.57
N ASN A 621 19.54 45.23 3.45
CA ASN A 621 20.54 44.19 3.34
C ASN A 621 20.52 43.29 4.58
N ASN A 622 20.49 41.96 4.39
CA ASN A 622 21.19 40.95 5.22
C ASN A 622 20.80 39.53 4.78
N LEU A 623 21.54 38.95 3.83
CA LEU A 623 21.54 37.51 3.55
C LEU A 623 22.86 37.14 2.85
N ALA A 624 23.95 37.14 3.62
CA ALA A 624 25.27 36.71 3.16
C ALA A 624 26.08 35.91 4.20
N ASN A 625 25.45 35.41 5.28
CA ASN A 625 26.16 34.73 6.38
C ASN A 625 25.49 33.40 6.84
N THR A 626 25.11 32.51 5.92
CA THR A 626 24.55 31.19 6.29
C THR A 626 25.07 30.02 5.46
N THR A 627 26.35 30.03 5.10
CA THR A 627 27.00 28.90 4.40
C THR A 627 28.31 28.43 5.05
N ARG A 628 28.51 28.64 6.36
CA ARG A 628 29.74 28.22 7.06
C ARG A 628 29.61 27.37 8.33
N ASP A 629 28.44 26.84 8.66
CA ASP A 629 28.24 25.98 9.86
C ASP A 629 27.56 24.63 9.56
N MET A 630 28.16 23.80 8.70
CA MET A 630 27.76 22.40 8.52
C MET A 630 28.91 21.41 8.72
N SER A 631 29.84 21.70 9.64
CA SER A 631 30.94 20.78 9.96
C SER A 631 31.22 20.59 11.46
N ALA A 632 30.27 20.92 12.35
CA ALA A 632 30.46 20.76 13.79
C ALA A 632 29.13 20.43 14.51
N ASN A 633 28.66 19.19 14.44
CA ASN A 633 27.77 18.58 15.44
C ASN A 633 27.53 17.08 15.18
N ASN A 634 28.54 16.24 15.47
CA ASN A 634 28.38 14.79 15.67
C ASN A 634 28.70 14.46 17.14
N MET A 635 27.92 14.98 18.09
CA MET A 635 28.03 14.57 19.50
C MET A 635 27.21 13.30 19.75
N PHE A 636 27.83 12.28 20.34
CA PHE A 636 27.19 11.06 20.84
C PHE A 636 26.06 11.43 21.82
N ARG A 637 24.83 10.93 21.60
CA ARG A 637 23.63 11.21 22.42
C ARG A 637 23.17 10.00 23.26
N GLY A 638 24.09 9.12 23.68
CA GLY A 638 23.75 8.03 24.60
C GLY A 638 23.59 8.50 26.04
N LEU A 639 22.80 7.77 26.83
CA LEU A 639 22.76 7.94 28.29
C LEU A 639 24.12 7.53 28.89
N PRO A 640 24.53 8.09 30.04
CA PRO A 640 25.80 7.74 30.65
C PRO A 640 25.82 6.24 31.04
N VAL A 641 26.89 5.55 30.66
CA VAL A 641 27.10 4.13 30.97
C VAL A 641 27.18 3.91 32.49
N ILE A 642 27.73 4.88 33.23
CA ILE A 642 27.83 4.89 34.68
C ILE A 642 26.84 5.96 35.20
N PRO A 643 25.77 5.57 35.90
CA PRO A 643 24.87 6.52 36.55
C PRO A 643 25.58 7.40 37.58
N ASP A 644 25.11 8.63 37.79
CA ASP A 644 25.66 9.59 38.78
C ASP A 644 25.37 9.21 40.26
N GLU A 645 24.97 7.96 40.53
CA GLU A 645 24.63 7.46 41.85
C GLU A 645 25.86 6.91 42.60
N GLN A 646 25.87 7.02 43.93
CA GLN A 646 26.88 6.35 44.75
C GLN A 646 26.59 4.84 44.83
N PHE A 647 27.55 4.03 44.41
CA PHE A 647 27.45 2.57 44.47
C PHE A 647 27.78 2.03 45.87
N SER A 648 26.95 1.12 46.36
CA SER A 648 27.14 0.41 47.63
C SER A 648 27.02 -1.10 47.44
N THR A 649 27.50 -1.88 48.40
CA THR A 649 27.43 -3.35 48.40
C THR A 649 26.71 -3.90 49.63
N THR A 650 25.70 -3.17 50.10
CA THR A 650 25.05 -3.43 51.40
C THR A 650 24.00 -4.54 51.36
N SER A 651 23.42 -4.82 50.20
CA SER A 651 22.31 -5.76 50.04
C SER A 651 22.51 -6.59 48.76
N PRO A 652 23.05 -7.82 48.86
CA PRO A 652 23.22 -8.69 47.71
C PRO A 652 21.87 -9.04 47.08
N ARG A 653 21.83 -9.10 45.74
CA ARG A 653 20.64 -9.46 44.97
C ARG A 653 20.36 -10.95 45.03
N LYS A 654 19.09 -11.32 45.15
CA LYS A 654 18.64 -12.72 45.14
C LYS A 654 18.74 -13.34 43.77
N ILE A 655 18.98 -14.65 43.73
CA ILE A 655 18.93 -15.44 42.51
C ILE A 655 17.47 -15.74 42.17
N ALA A 656 16.94 -15.03 41.17
CA ALA A 656 15.60 -15.26 40.65
C ALA A 656 15.51 -16.62 39.94
N LYS A 657 16.56 -16.97 39.17
CA LYS A 657 16.59 -18.21 38.38
C LYS A 657 18.01 -18.59 38.02
N SER A 658 18.31 -19.89 37.96
CA SER A 658 19.50 -20.41 37.28
C SER A 658 19.12 -21.56 36.34
N PHE A 659 19.77 -21.66 35.19
CA PHE A 659 19.53 -22.75 34.24
C PHE A 659 20.69 -22.93 33.25
N LEU A 660 20.90 -24.19 32.83
CA LEU A 660 21.85 -24.53 31.76
C LEU A 660 21.40 -23.94 30.42
N ALA A 661 22.33 -23.26 29.73
CA ALA A 661 22.20 -22.90 28.33
C ALA A 661 22.58 -24.10 27.45
N VAL A 662 21.55 -24.79 26.96
CA VAL A 662 21.70 -25.98 26.11
C VAL A 662 22.24 -25.56 24.74
N GLU A 663 23.16 -26.35 24.21
CA GLU A 663 23.73 -26.12 22.89
C GLU A 663 22.75 -26.49 21.78
N GLN A 664 22.70 -25.66 20.75
CA GLN A 664 21.84 -25.82 19.59
C GLN A 664 22.56 -25.33 18.32
N SER A 665 22.08 -25.74 17.16
CA SER A 665 22.60 -25.27 15.86
C SER A 665 21.99 -23.92 15.49
N GLU A 666 22.76 -23.03 14.87
CA GLU A 666 22.33 -21.69 14.41
C GLU A 666 23.13 -21.28 13.16
N GLY A 667 22.57 -20.42 12.31
CA GLY A 667 23.23 -19.93 11.10
C GLY A 667 23.64 -21.04 10.11
N ALA A 668 24.72 -20.82 9.36
CA ALA A 668 25.25 -21.77 8.39
C ALA A 668 26.28 -22.72 9.05
N GLY A 669 25.83 -23.54 10.01
CA GLY A 669 26.66 -24.57 10.65
C GLY A 669 27.32 -24.18 11.97
N ALA A 670 27.02 -23.01 12.53
CA ALA A 670 27.50 -22.60 13.85
C ALA A 670 26.73 -23.31 14.98
N ARG A 671 27.36 -23.42 16.14
CA ARG A 671 26.76 -23.96 17.36
C ARG A 671 26.68 -22.86 18.40
N VAL A 672 25.53 -22.70 19.06
CA VAL A 672 25.32 -21.66 20.05
C VAL A 672 24.70 -22.22 21.33
N ARG A 673 25.05 -21.62 22.46
CA ARG A 673 24.35 -21.79 23.75
C ARG A 673 23.61 -20.50 24.05
N ARG A 674 22.29 -20.52 23.81
CA ARG A 674 21.44 -19.35 24.02
C ARG A 674 20.97 -19.27 25.47
N SER A 675 21.36 -18.21 26.17
CA SER A 675 21.05 -18.02 27.61
C SER A 675 19.99 -16.95 27.87
N VAL A 676 19.87 -15.96 26.98
CA VAL A 676 18.79 -14.93 26.97
C VAL A 676 18.02 -15.05 25.65
N GLY A 677 16.71 -14.76 25.65
CA GLY A 677 15.85 -14.91 24.46
C GLY A 677 15.27 -16.32 24.28
N THR A 678 15.53 -17.23 25.23
CA THR A 678 14.89 -18.55 25.31
C THR A 678 13.50 -18.44 25.95
N PRO A 679 12.62 -19.46 25.82
CA PRO A 679 11.37 -19.50 26.58
C PRO A 679 11.55 -19.38 28.11
N LYS A 680 12.73 -19.73 28.63
CA LYS A 680 13.05 -19.60 30.06
C LYS A 680 13.34 -18.16 30.49
N LEU A 681 13.71 -17.28 29.57
CA LEU A 681 14.10 -15.89 29.83
C LEU A 681 13.82 -15.01 28.59
N ARG A 682 12.54 -14.90 28.23
CA ARG A 682 12.05 -14.08 27.11
C ARG A 682 11.65 -12.70 27.63
N ASN A 683 11.82 -11.66 26.79
CA ASN A 683 11.46 -10.27 27.12
C ASN A 683 12.21 -9.70 28.35
N PHE A 684 13.50 -10.03 28.49
CA PHE A 684 14.33 -9.60 29.62
C PHE A 684 15.03 -8.26 29.33
N SER A 685 14.24 -7.19 29.20
CA SER A 685 14.69 -5.83 28.80
C SER A 685 15.90 -5.32 29.61
N PRO A 686 16.93 -4.72 28.99
CA PRO A 686 17.05 -4.43 27.55
C PRO A 686 17.61 -5.61 26.74
N PHE A 687 17.84 -6.77 27.34
CA PHE A 687 18.50 -7.89 26.69
C PHE A 687 17.52 -8.74 25.88
N LEU A 688 17.85 -8.90 24.60
CA LEU A 688 17.03 -9.60 23.61
C LEU A 688 17.50 -11.03 23.43
N MET A 689 18.82 -11.21 23.38
CA MET A 689 19.48 -12.48 23.13
C MET A 689 20.90 -12.45 23.69
N LEU A 690 21.37 -13.60 24.18
CA LEU A 690 22.79 -13.83 24.44
C LEU A 690 23.13 -15.23 23.95
N ASP A 691 24.03 -15.29 22.97
CA ASP A 691 24.55 -16.53 22.41
C ASP A 691 26.04 -16.66 22.74
N HIS A 692 26.43 -17.75 23.38
CA HIS A 692 27.82 -18.22 23.41
C HIS A 692 28.01 -19.13 22.20
N PHE A 693 28.68 -18.63 21.17
CA PHE A 693 28.84 -19.30 19.88
C PHE A 693 30.20 -20.01 19.76
N ALA A 694 30.19 -21.10 19.00
CA ALA A 694 31.37 -21.79 18.49
C ALA A 694 31.17 -22.00 16.97
N ILE A 695 32.04 -21.42 16.17
CA ILE A 695 31.99 -21.45 14.71
C ILE A 695 33.13 -22.33 14.21
N PRO A 696 32.86 -23.61 13.85
CA PRO A 696 33.88 -24.48 13.28
C PRO A 696 34.30 -24.02 11.88
N PRO A 697 35.43 -24.50 11.35
CA PRO A 697 35.83 -24.23 9.97
C PRO A 697 34.72 -24.58 8.96
N GLY A 698 34.45 -23.69 8.01
CA GLY A 698 33.39 -23.86 7.01
C GLY A 698 31.97 -23.52 7.50
N ALA A 699 31.83 -22.97 8.71
CA ALA A 699 30.59 -22.36 9.20
C ALA A 699 30.74 -20.84 9.31
N GLY A 700 29.63 -20.12 9.51
CA GLY A 700 29.66 -18.67 9.73
C GLY A 700 28.29 -18.02 9.66
N PHE A 701 28.30 -16.67 9.70
CA PHE A 701 27.11 -15.83 9.53
C PHE A 701 27.28 -14.98 8.27
N PRO A 702 26.84 -15.49 7.09
CA PRO A 702 26.91 -14.74 5.85
C PRO A 702 25.95 -13.54 5.88
N ASP A 703 25.92 -12.74 4.81
CA ASP A 703 25.13 -11.53 4.69
C ASP A 703 23.71 -11.66 5.26
N HIS A 704 23.43 -10.90 6.32
CA HIS A 704 22.13 -10.87 6.97
C HIS A 704 21.79 -9.45 7.46
N PRO A 705 20.50 -9.08 7.47
CA PRO A 705 20.08 -7.76 7.92
C PRO A 705 19.94 -7.71 9.45
N HIS A 706 19.94 -6.51 10.04
CA HIS A 706 19.43 -6.19 11.38
C HIS A 706 18.75 -4.82 11.42
N ARG A 707 17.85 -4.62 12.39
CA ARG A 707 17.25 -3.29 12.68
C ARG A 707 16.87 -3.16 14.15
N GLY A 708 17.07 -1.96 14.70
CA GLY A 708 16.48 -1.50 15.97
C GLY A 708 17.10 -2.10 17.24
N GLN A 709 18.31 -2.64 17.14
CA GLN A 709 19.08 -3.21 18.25
C GLN A 709 20.56 -2.82 18.16
N GLU A 710 21.30 -3.02 19.24
CA GLU A 710 22.76 -3.06 19.28
C GLU A 710 23.22 -4.50 19.45
N THR A 711 24.25 -4.91 18.72
CA THR A 711 24.94 -6.19 18.92
C THR A 711 26.32 -5.94 19.49
N ILE A 712 26.65 -6.68 20.54
CA ILE A 712 27.97 -6.66 21.19
C ILE A 712 28.56 -8.05 21.01
N THR A 713 29.53 -8.18 20.11
CA THR A 713 30.26 -9.42 19.86
C THR A 713 31.56 -9.39 20.67
N TYR A 714 31.79 -10.35 21.56
CA TYR A 714 33.03 -10.51 22.34
C TYR A 714 33.72 -11.81 21.97
N LEU A 715 34.92 -11.73 21.40
CA LEU A 715 35.63 -12.93 20.94
C LEU A 715 36.52 -13.52 22.03
N LEU A 716 36.28 -14.79 22.38
CA LEU A 716 36.98 -15.48 23.46
C LEU A 716 38.19 -16.28 22.97
N SER A 717 38.15 -16.79 21.74
CA SER A 717 39.23 -17.53 21.09
C SER A 717 39.09 -17.49 19.57
N GLY A 718 40.22 -17.32 18.87
CA GLY A 718 40.28 -17.26 17.40
C GLY A 718 40.16 -15.83 16.86
N ALA A 719 39.63 -15.70 15.64
CA ALA A 719 39.39 -14.42 14.94
C ALA A 719 38.12 -14.50 14.06
N VAL A 720 37.37 -13.41 13.97
CA VAL A 720 36.18 -13.27 13.10
C VAL A 720 36.30 -11.99 12.29
N ASP A 721 36.10 -12.07 10.99
CA ASP A 721 36.03 -10.92 10.09
C ASP A 721 34.61 -10.38 10.02
N HIS A 722 34.48 -9.06 10.10
CA HIS A 722 33.23 -8.31 9.94
C HIS A 722 33.28 -7.45 8.68
N GLU A 723 32.15 -7.37 7.99
CA GLU A 723 31.93 -6.45 6.88
C GLU A 723 30.48 -5.99 6.84
N ASP A 724 30.23 -4.69 6.69
CA ASP A 724 28.89 -4.13 6.56
C ASP A 724 28.71 -3.17 5.38
N PHE A 725 27.46 -2.99 4.99
CA PHE A 725 27.09 -2.12 3.87
C PHE A 725 27.26 -0.61 4.15
N ALA A 726 27.65 -0.23 5.37
CA ALA A 726 27.96 1.14 5.75
C ALA A 726 29.43 1.45 5.49
N GLY A 727 30.21 0.45 5.08
CA GLY A 727 31.60 0.55 4.69
C GLY A 727 32.57 0.17 5.80
N ASN A 728 32.09 -0.30 6.97
CA ASN A 728 32.97 -0.77 8.02
C ASN A 728 33.40 -2.21 7.73
N LYS A 729 34.67 -2.49 7.99
CA LYS A 729 35.26 -3.81 7.86
C LYS A 729 36.46 -3.95 8.79
N GLY A 730 36.70 -5.15 9.31
CA GLY A 730 37.83 -5.41 10.18
C GLY A 730 37.81 -6.83 10.75
N THR A 731 38.91 -7.22 11.37
CA THR A 731 39.02 -8.48 12.09
C THR A 731 38.88 -8.22 13.59
N ILE A 732 37.99 -8.95 14.23
CA ILE A 732 37.83 -9.04 15.68
C ILE A 732 38.76 -10.16 16.14
N GLU A 733 39.81 -9.82 16.88
CA GLU A 733 40.76 -10.81 17.40
C GLU A 733 40.36 -11.29 18.81
N THR A 734 41.06 -12.29 19.33
CA THR A 734 40.82 -12.81 20.67
C THR A 734 40.95 -11.70 21.71
N GLY A 735 39.89 -11.49 22.50
CA GLY A 735 39.81 -10.44 23.50
C GLY A 735 39.23 -9.12 23.00
N ASP A 736 39.05 -8.95 21.69
CA ASP A 736 38.42 -7.77 21.12
C ASP A 736 36.89 -7.84 21.21
N LEU A 737 36.25 -6.68 21.17
CA LEU A 737 34.81 -6.54 21.03
C LEU A 737 34.41 -5.71 19.81
N GLN A 738 33.27 -6.06 19.24
CA GLN A 738 32.55 -5.25 18.26
C GLN A 738 31.26 -4.73 18.87
N PHE A 739 31.05 -3.42 18.81
CA PHE A 739 29.79 -2.76 19.09
C PHE A 739 29.18 -2.26 17.79
N MET A 740 28.08 -2.88 17.36
CA MET A 740 27.34 -2.48 16.17
C MET A 740 25.93 -2.03 16.54
N THR A 741 25.61 -0.77 16.25
CA THR A 741 24.24 -0.25 16.33
C THR A 741 23.57 -0.44 14.98
N ALA A 742 22.51 -1.25 14.91
CA ALA A 742 21.77 -1.47 13.67
C ALA A 742 20.88 -0.28 13.28
N GLY A 743 20.35 0.46 14.27
CA GLY A 743 19.52 1.64 14.05
C GLY A 743 18.38 1.37 13.06
N ARG A 744 18.21 2.24 12.06
CA ARG A 744 17.21 2.10 10.99
C ARG A 744 17.47 0.96 10.00
N GLY A 745 18.58 0.24 10.06
CA GLY A 745 18.85 -0.92 9.21
C GLY A 745 20.32 -1.07 8.87
N ILE A 746 20.86 -2.28 9.00
CA ILE A 746 22.19 -2.66 8.56
C ILE A 746 22.17 -4.04 7.90
N VAL A 747 22.97 -4.26 6.85
CA VAL A 747 23.30 -5.61 6.37
C VAL A 747 24.77 -5.83 6.60
N HIS A 748 25.13 -6.96 7.20
CA HIS A 748 26.49 -7.30 7.58
C HIS A 748 26.75 -8.80 7.50
N ALA A 749 28.03 -9.17 7.54
CA ALA A 749 28.51 -10.54 7.61
C ALA A 749 29.57 -10.68 8.70
N GLU A 750 29.58 -11.82 9.37
CA GLU A 750 30.55 -12.18 10.41
C GLU A 750 31.09 -13.60 10.10
N MET A 751 32.30 -13.66 9.54
CA MET A 751 32.89 -14.89 9.02
C MET A 751 34.14 -15.28 9.82
N PRO A 752 34.29 -16.54 10.27
CA PRO A 752 35.46 -16.95 11.04
C PRO A 752 36.72 -16.98 10.18
N GLN A 753 37.86 -16.57 10.74
CA GLN A 753 39.15 -16.89 10.15
C GLN A 753 39.51 -18.36 10.42
N GLN A 754 40.14 -18.99 9.42
CA GLN A 754 40.70 -20.32 9.61
C GLN A 754 41.97 -20.22 10.43
N ASN A 755 42.03 -20.93 11.56
CA ASN A 755 43.26 -21.12 12.31
C ASN A 755 44.00 -22.37 11.81
N GLU A 756 45.32 -22.40 11.99
CA GLU A 756 46.20 -23.49 11.54
C GLU A 756 45.85 -24.87 12.13
N LYS A 757 45.11 -24.89 13.26
CA LYS A 757 44.72 -26.10 13.99
C LYS A 757 43.34 -26.63 13.60
N GLY A 758 42.57 -25.91 12.78
CA GLY A 758 41.19 -26.25 12.44
C GLY A 758 40.20 -26.20 13.63
N GLU A 759 40.54 -25.46 14.69
CA GLU A 759 39.72 -25.30 15.88
C GLU A 759 38.56 -24.31 15.61
N ALA A 760 37.48 -24.39 16.41
CA ALA A 760 36.36 -23.46 16.28
C ALA A 760 36.72 -22.07 16.84
N ASN A 761 36.21 -21.02 16.20
CA ASN A 761 36.26 -19.66 16.74
C ASN A 761 35.13 -19.51 17.77
N VAL A 762 35.46 -19.11 18.99
CA VAL A 762 34.54 -19.10 20.13
C VAL A 762 34.35 -17.68 20.62
N GLY A 763 33.11 -17.27 20.82
CA GLY A 763 32.77 -15.93 21.28
C GLY A 763 31.37 -15.84 21.85
N MET A 764 30.98 -14.62 22.22
CA MET A 764 29.65 -14.31 22.73
C MET A 764 29.05 -13.17 21.92
N GLN A 765 27.75 -13.23 21.65
CA GLN A 765 27.03 -12.13 21.04
C GLN A 765 25.82 -11.76 21.89
N LEU A 766 25.82 -10.54 22.41
CA LEU A 766 24.74 -9.96 23.22
C LEU A 766 23.94 -8.97 22.36
N TRP A 767 22.62 -9.17 22.29
CA TRP A 767 21.72 -8.24 21.63
C TRP A 767 21.02 -7.37 22.67
N VAL A 768 21.13 -6.06 22.49
CA VAL A 768 20.59 -5.05 23.39
C VAL A 768 19.56 -4.21 22.63
N ASP A 769 18.38 -4.04 23.21
CA ASP A 769 17.31 -3.26 22.63
C ASP A 769 17.68 -1.77 22.60
N LEU A 770 17.39 -1.09 21.49
CA LEU A 770 17.53 0.36 21.41
C LEU A 770 16.30 1.05 22.00
N PRO A 771 16.44 2.21 22.67
CA PRO A 771 15.31 3.05 23.04
C PRO A 771 14.48 3.39 21.82
N LYS A 772 13.16 3.46 21.96
CA LYS A 772 12.21 3.69 20.87
C LYS A 772 12.62 4.86 19.97
N GLU A 773 13.13 5.94 20.56
CA GLU A 773 13.54 7.17 19.87
C GLU A 773 14.81 6.98 19.03
N LEU A 774 15.64 5.99 19.36
CA LEU A 774 16.91 5.69 18.71
C LEU A 774 16.83 4.49 17.76
N LYS A 775 15.71 3.76 17.71
CA LYS A 775 15.50 2.65 16.76
C LYS A 775 15.57 3.07 15.28
N SER A 776 15.50 4.37 14.98
CA SER A 776 15.64 4.92 13.63
C SER A 776 16.92 5.73 13.42
N CYS A 777 17.89 5.68 14.34
CA CYS A 777 19.18 6.35 14.16
C CYS A 777 20.01 5.71 13.04
N GLU A 778 21.07 6.41 12.59
CA GLU A 778 22.01 5.84 11.63
C GLU A 778 22.74 4.63 12.23
N PRO A 779 23.03 3.59 11.42
CA PRO A 779 23.90 2.51 11.86
C PRO A 779 25.27 3.04 12.28
N ARG A 780 25.83 2.44 13.32
CA ARG A 780 27.16 2.80 13.85
C ARG A 780 27.95 1.55 14.15
N TYR A 781 29.27 1.67 14.03
CA TYR A 781 30.22 0.60 14.30
C TYR A 781 31.37 1.12 15.18
N ARG A 782 31.81 0.33 16.16
CA ARG A 782 32.99 0.57 16.98
C ARG A 782 33.67 -0.75 17.37
N ASP A 783 34.90 -0.92 16.91
CA ASP A 783 35.84 -1.90 17.46
C ASP A 783 36.35 -1.42 18.82
N LEU A 784 36.42 -2.30 19.80
CA LEU A 784 37.13 -2.09 21.06
C LEU A 784 38.22 -3.16 21.18
N ARG A 785 39.49 -2.75 21.04
CA ARG A 785 40.61 -3.69 21.08
C ARG A 785 40.88 -4.15 22.52
N ALA A 786 41.33 -5.38 22.70
CA ALA A 786 41.61 -5.98 24.01
C ALA A 786 42.53 -5.08 24.87
N LYS A 787 43.53 -4.47 24.24
CA LYS A 787 44.48 -3.54 24.88
C LYS A 787 43.86 -2.22 25.36
N GLU A 788 42.67 -1.86 24.88
CA GLU A 788 41.93 -0.66 25.30
C GLU A 788 41.05 -0.94 26.53
N ILE A 789 40.84 -2.21 26.90
CA ILE A 789 39.95 -2.63 27.98
C ILE A 789 40.70 -2.51 29.32
N PRO A 790 40.25 -1.67 30.26
CA PRO A 790 40.84 -1.60 31.59
C PRO A 790 40.64 -2.91 32.36
N GLU A 791 41.66 -3.30 33.11
CA GLU A 791 41.60 -4.45 34.01
C GLU A 791 41.76 -4.00 35.47
N ALA A 792 41.08 -4.68 36.38
CA ALA A 792 41.23 -4.49 37.81
C ALA A 792 41.48 -5.84 38.50
N THR A 793 42.23 -5.81 39.59
CA THR A 793 42.57 -7.00 40.38
C THR A 793 42.23 -6.74 41.84
N SER A 794 41.69 -7.73 42.54
CA SER A 794 41.45 -7.64 43.99
C SER A 794 42.76 -7.49 44.77
N GLU A 795 42.68 -6.93 45.99
CA GLU A 795 43.85 -6.73 46.84
C GLU A 795 44.60 -8.03 47.16
N ASP A 796 43.90 -9.16 47.24
CA ASP A 796 44.46 -10.49 47.48
C ASP A 796 45.01 -11.19 46.22
N GLY A 797 44.88 -10.56 45.04
CA GLY A 797 45.33 -11.10 43.76
C GLY A 797 44.51 -12.27 43.22
N LYS A 798 43.42 -12.66 43.90
CA LYS A 798 42.63 -13.85 43.55
C LYS A 798 41.51 -13.59 42.56
N VAL A 799 41.13 -12.33 42.34
CA VAL A 799 40.11 -11.92 41.38
C VAL A 799 40.74 -10.98 40.37
N ASN A 800 40.58 -11.28 39.08
CA ASN A 800 40.84 -10.37 37.99
C ASN A 800 39.52 -10.08 37.26
N VAL A 801 39.31 -8.82 36.86
CA VAL A 801 38.15 -8.41 36.09
C VAL A 801 38.55 -7.52 34.93
N LYS A 802 38.03 -7.83 33.73
CA LYS A 802 38.06 -6.91 32.60
C LYS A 802 36.81 -6.03 32.64
N VAL A 803 37.01 -4.72 32.74
CA VAL A 803 35.93 -3.73 32.84
C VAL A 803 35.57 -3.27 31.43
N ILE A 804 34.88 -4.12 30.68
CA ILE A 804 34.50 -3.85 29.28
C ILE A 804 33.55 -2.66 29.22
N SER A 805 32.51 -2.66 30.06
CA SER A 805 31.59 -1.54 30.22
C SER A 805 31.11 -1.49 31.67
N GLY A 806 31.19 -0.32 32.32
CA GLY A 806 30.76 -0.13 33.71
C GLY A 806 31.92 0.16 34.67
N LEU A 807 31.77 -0.28 35.93
CA LEU A 807 32.71 -0.02 37.03
C LEU A 807 32.96 -1.30 37.83
N ALA A 808 34.23 -1.63 38.09
CA ALA A 808 34.62 -2.67 39.05
C ALA A 808 35.91 -2.29 39.79
N TYR A 809 35.99 -2.55 41.09
CA TYR A 809 37.15 -2.23 41.94
C TYR A 809 37.71 -0.79 41.76
N GLY A 810 36.82 0.19 41.54
CA GLY A 810 37.20 1.60 41.35
C GLY A 810 37.73 1.95 39.96
N ILE A 811 37.79 0.99 39.03
CA ILE A 811 38.20 1.19 37.64
C ILE A 811 36.96 1.29 36.75
N GLU A 812 36.86 2.39 36.00
CA GLU A 812 35.80 2.64 35.01
C GLU A 812 36.21 2.16 33.62
N SER A 813 35.24 1.72 32.82
CA SER A 813 35.43 1.46 31.40
C SER A 813 35.61 2.75 30.57
N LEU A 814 35.89 2.60 29.27
CA LEU A 814 35.75 3.70 28.32
C LEU A 814 34.30 4.21 28.28
N LYS A 815 34.15 5.53 28.06
CA LYS A 815 32.84 6.18 27.89
C LYS A 815 32.36 6.04 26.43
N GLU A 816 31.05 6.12 26.23
CA GLU A 816 30.38 6.20 24.91
C GLU A 816 30.39 4.92 24.03
N LEU A 817 30.32 3.73 24.63
CA LEU A 817 30.35 2.46 23.89
C LEU A 817 29.02 2.10 23.20
N ALA A 818 27.89 2.24 23.88
CA ALA A 818 26.55 1.86 23.40
C ALA A 818 25.50 2.93 23.74
N TYR A 819 24.41 2.99 22.98
CA TYR A 819 23.32 3.95 23.24
C TYR A 819 22.48 3.54 24.46
N THR A 820 22.22 2.24 24.62
CA THR A 820 21.56 1.69 25.80
C THR A 820 22.60 1.42 26.89
N PRO A 821 22.47 1.97 28.11
CA PRO A 821 23.41 1.69 29.19
C PRO A 821 23.45 0.20 29.55
N VAL A 822 24.62 -0.41 29.35
CA VAL A 822 24.90 -1.82 29.66
C VAL A 822 26.26 -1.91 30.32
N TRP A 823 26.32 -2.63 31.43
CA TRP A 823 27.55 -3.08 32.07
C TRP A 823 27.86 -4.49 31.63
N LEU A 824 29.12 -4.74 31.30
CA LEU A 824 29.66 -6.01 30.85
C LEU A 824 31.02 -6.18 31.53
N LEU A 825 31.11 -7.16 32.44
CA LEU A 825 32.30 -7.41 33.25
C LEU A 825 32.70 -8.88 33.10
N ASP A 826 33.96 -9.13 32.78
CA ASP A 826 34.50 -10.50 32.63
C ASP A 826 35.40 -10.82 33.82
N PHE A 827 34.90 -11.66 34.72
CA PHE A 827 35.59 -12.04 35.95
C PHE A 827 36.30 -13.38 35.79
N THR A 828 37.54 -13.43 36.25
CA THR A 828 38.30 -14.66 36.50
C THR A 828 38.62 -14.72 38.00
N VAL A 829 38.16 -15.78 38.66
CA VAL A 829 38.27 -15.98 40.11
C VAL A 829 39.06 -17.25 40.40
N GLN A 830 40.19 -17.10 41.07
CA GLN A 830 41.03 -18.20 41.53
C GLN A 830 40.39 -18.93 42.73
N PRO A 831 40.78 -20.19 43.00
CA PRO A 831 40.34 -20.90 44.20
C PRO A 831 40.54 -20.09 45.50
N GLY A 832 39.47 -20.00 46.30
CA GLY A 832 39.43 -19.19 47.52
C GLY A 832 39.30 -17.68 47.29
N GLY A 833 39.06 -17.24 46.06
CA GLY A 833 38.75 -15.84 45.71
C GLY A 833 37.29 -15.49 45.96
N THR A 834 37.04 -14.21 46.31
CA THR A 834 35.69 -13.70 46.58
C THR A 834 35.45 -12.37 45.85
N VAL A 835 34.26 -12.23 45.28
CA VAL A 835 33.81 -11.08 44.50
C VAL A 835 32.63 -10.44 45.21
N LYS A 836 32.71 -9.13 45.46
CA LYS A 836 31.57 -8.29 45.84
C LYS A 836 31.44 -7.16 44.84
N GLN A 837 30.56 -7.33 43.86
CA GLN A 837 30.43 -6.38 42.76
C GLN A 837 29.15 -5.54 42.94
N PRO A 838 29.26 -4.21 43.09
CA PRO A 838 28.08 -3.34 43.08
C PRO A 838 27.39 -3.34 41.72
N LEU A 839 26.08 -3.12 41.72
CA LEU A 839 25.26 -3.01 40.52
C LEU A 839 24.30 -1.81 40.63
N PRO A 840 24.03 -1.08 39.53
CA PRO A 840 23.07 0.01 39.54
C PRO A 840 21.67 -0.46 39.96
N LYS A 841 21.01 0.28 40.87
CA LYS A 841 19.69 -0.08 41.40
C LYS A 841 18.63 -0.12 40.29
N GLY A 842 17.71 -1.08 40.39
CA GLY A 842 16.61 -1.24 39.42
C GLY A 842 17.01 -1.82 38.05
N TRP A 843 18.31 -1.99 37.76
CA TRP A 843 18.78 -2.60 36.53
C TRP A 843 18.51 -4.11 36.50
N ASN A 844 18.24 -4.65 35.31
CA ASN A 844 18.20 -6.09 35.11
C ASN A 844 19.62 -6.63 35.02
N ALA A 845 19.93 -7.73 35.71
CA ALA A 845 21.27 -8.30 35.74
C ALA A 845 21.26 -9.83 35.66
N PHE A 846 22.29 -10.39 35.03
CA PHE A 846 22.53 -11.83 34.97
C PHE A 846 24.03 -12.14 34.87
N ALA A 847 24.42 -13.35 35.28
CA ALA A 847 25.78 -13.87 35.11
C ALA A 847 25.78 -15.15 34.28
N TYR A 848 26.72 -15.28 33.36
CA TYR A 848 26.89 -16.47 32.52
C TYR A 848 28.27 -17.09 32.74
N LEU A 849 28.30 -18.36 33.14
CA LEU A 849 29.54 -19.06 33.47
C LEU A 849 30.20 -19.65 32.22
N LEU A 850 31.44 -19.22 31.97
CA LEU A 850 32.26 -19.70 30.86
C LEU A 850 33.15 -20.89 31.24
N ASN A 851 33.63 -20.93 32.49
CA ASN A 851 34.51 -21.99 32.99
C ASN A 851 34.37 -22.17 34.50
N GLY A 852 34.63 -23.39 34.99
CA GLY A 852 34.61 -23.73 36.41
C GLY A 852 33.23 -23.64 37.06
N THR A 853 33.23 -23.63 38.39
CA THR A 853 32.04 -23.53 39.24
C THR A 853 32.17 -22.30 40.11
N THR A 854 31.14 -21.44 40.10
CA THR A 854 31.05 -20.25 40.96
C THR A 854 29.91 -20.42 41.95
N ILE A 855 30.16 -20.14 43.23
CA ILE A 855 29.14 -20.07 44.26
C ILE A 855 28.62 -18.65 44.33
N PHE A 856 27.35 -18.43 44.00
CA PHE A 856 26.67 -17.15 44.21
C PHE A 856 25.94 -17.18 45.56
N SER A 857 26.15 -16.14 46.37
CA SER A 857 25.59 -16.04 47.72
C SER A 857 24.64 -14.86 47.85
N THR A 858 23.47 -15.09 48.46
CA THR A 858 22.51 -14.04 48.81
C THR A 858 21.87 -14.32 50.17
N ASP A 859 21.85 -13.35 51.08
CA ASP A 859 21.15 -13.41 52.37
C ASP A 859 21.41 -14.71 53.17
N GLY A 860 22.62 -15.28 53.07
CA GLY A 860 23.00 -16.52 53.74
C GLY A 860 22.69 -17.82 52.99
N GLU A 861 22.04 -17.77 51.82
CA GLU A 861 21.94 -18.90 50.89
C GLU A 861 23.07 -18.85 49.86
N SER A 862 23.82 -19.95 49.74
CA SER A 862 24.87 -20.12 48.73
C SER A 862 24.46 -21.18 47.72
N ARG A 863 24.57 -20.88 46.42
CA ARG A 863 24.24 -21.81 45.33
C ARG A 863 25.46 -22.01 44.42
N PRO A 864 26.00 -23.24 44.32
CA PRO A 864 27.03 -23.55 43.33
C PRO A 864 26.39 -23.59 41.95
N ILE A 865 26.99 -22.88 41.00
CA ILE A 865 26.56 -22.82 39.61
C ILE A 865 27.72 -23.31 38.74
N GLU A 866 27.42 -24.21 37.82
CA GLU A 866 28.39 -24.86 36.94
C GLU A 866 28.52 -24.13 35.59
N GLN A 867 29.55 -24.50 34.82
CA GLN A 867 29.79 -24.04 33.46
C GLN A 867 28.52 -24.05 32.57
N TYR A 868 28.41 -23.05 31.69
CA TYR A 868 27.31 -22.84 30.74
C TYR A 868 25.93 -22.55 31.36
N HIS A 869 25.86 -22.35 32.66
CA HIS A 869 24.64 -21.87 33.29
C HIS A 869 24.53 -20.35 33.21
N ASN A 870 23.27 -19.90 33.06
CA ASN A 870 22.88 -18.53 33.26
C ASN A 870 22.25 -18.37 34.65
N VAL A 871 22.62 -17.31 35.36
CA VAL A 871 22.09 -16.93 36.67
C VAL A 871 21.45 -15.56 36.53
N VAL A 872 20.15 -15.48 36.74
CA VAL A 872 19.38 -14.24 36.68
C VAL A 872 19.14 -13.73 38.09
N PHE A 873 19.46 -12.48 38.33
CA PHE A 873 19.29 -11.84 39.63
C PHE A 873 17.96 -11.05 39.68
N GLU A 874 17.38 -10.94 40.86
CA GLU A 874 16.28 -10.01 41.12
C GLU A 874 16.76 -8.56 41.01
N LYS A 875 15.83 -7.62 40.82
CA LYS A 875 16.15 -6.18 40.73
C LYS A 875 16.43 -5.56 42.10
N GLU A 876 15.87 -6.13 43.15
CA GLU A 876 16.06 -5.69 44.53
C GLU A 876 17.45 -6.08 45.04
N GLY A 877 18.18 -5.10 45.58
CA GLY A 877 19.57 -5.23 46.01
C GLY A 877 20.54 -4.38 45.17
N ASP A 878 21.70 -4.09 45.74
CA ASP A 878 22.72 -3.18 45.19
C ASP A 878 24.03 -3.88 44.81
N SER A 879 24.15 -5.20 45.01
CA SER A 879 25.36 -5.96 44.67
C SER A 879 25.10 -7.42 44.32
N ILE A 880 26.14 -8.10 43.84
CA ILE A 880 26.21 -9.57 43.80
C ILE A 880 27.44 -10.04 44.58
N GLU A 881 27.32 -11.19 45.23
CA GLU A 881 28.42 -11.87 45.90
C GLU A 881 28.68 -13.22 45.23
N ALA A 882 29.93 -13.46 44.86
CA ALA A 882 30.37 -14.68 44.20
C ALA A 882 31.70 -15.17 44.79
N SER A 883 31.91 -16.48 44.85
CA SER A 883 33.15 -17.07 45.36
C SER A 883 33.49 -18.39 44.68
N VAL A 884 34.76 -18.75 44.70
CA VAL A 884 35.23 -20.09 44.29
C VAL A 884 35.80 -20.79 45.52
N GLU A 885 35.43 -22.06 45.72
CA GLU A 885 35.94 -22.84 46.86
C GLU A 885 37.47 -22.94 46.84
N GLU A 886 38.10 -22.89 48.01
CA GLU A 886 39.56 -22.96 48.13
C GLU A 886 40.14 -24.28 47.59
N GLY A 887 39.38 -25.37 47.66
CA GLY A 887 39.74 -26.69 47.13
C GLY A 887 39.38 -26.93 45.67
N ALA A 888 38.89 -25.93 44.93
CA ALA A 888 38.48 -26.12 43.54
C ALA A 888 39.67 -26.46 42.63
N GLU A 889 39.50 -27.43 41.72
CA GLU A 889 40.57 -27.89 40.82
C GLU A 889 40.97 -26.87 39.74
N LYS A 890 40.08 -25.92 39.43
CA LYS A 890 40.25 -24.92 38.37
C LYS A 890 39.66 -23.57 38.80
N GLU A 891 40.20 -22.49 38.25
CA GLU A 891 39.59 -21.16 38.33
C GLU A 891 38.18 -21.14 37.71
N SER A 892 37.33 -20.22 38.15
CA SER A 892 36.05 -19.95 37.52
C SER A 892 36.09 -18.65 36.73
N ARG A 893 35.53 -18.66 35.52
CA ARG A 893 35.38 -17.48 34.67
C ARG A 893 33.90 -17.26 34.37
N PHE A 894 33.38 -16.08 34.64
CA PHE A 894 31.99 -15.72 34.35
C PHE A 894 31.87 -14.29 33.86
N ILE A 895 30.89 -14.06 33.00
CA ILE A 895 30.53 -12.72 32.54
C ILE A 895 29.34 -12.24 33.37
N LEU A 896 29.46 -11.07 33.99
CA LEU A 896 28.36 -10.37 34.65
C LEU A 896 27.86 -9.24 33.75
N VAL A 897 26.56 -9.24 33.48
CA VAL A 897 25.91 -8.25 32.60
C VAL A 897 24.78 -7.58 33.37
N ALA A 898 24.70 -6.25 33.31
CA ALA A 898 23.59 -5.49 33.85
C ALA A 898 23.16 -4.39 32.87
N GLY A 899 21.86 -4.09 32.76
CA GLY A 899 21.37 -3.12 31.79
C GLY A 899 20.13 -2.38 32.28
N LEU A 900 19.98 -1.13 31.85
CA LEU A 900 18.83 -0.30 32.16
C LEU A 900 17.58 -0.86 31.45
N PRO A 901 16.56 -1.34 32.19
CA PRO A 901 15.33 -1.84 31.58
C PRO A 901 14.61 -0.69 30.88
N LEU A 902 14.25 -0.89 29.63
CA LEU A 902 13.49 0.06 28.83
C LEU A 902 11.99 -0.14 29.05
N ASP A 903 11.26 0.95 29.31
CA ASP A 903 9.80 0.96 29.38
C ASP A 903 9.19 1.06 27.98
N GLN A 904 9.32 -0.03 27.21
CA GLN A 904 8.79 -0.13 25.86
C GLN A 904 8.40 -1.56 25.50
N PRO A 905 7.45 -1.77 24.57
CA PRO A 905 7.17 -3.09 24.02
C PRO A 905 8.35 -3.60 23.19
N ILE A 906 8.72 -4.86 23.38
CA ILE A 906 9.72 -5.56 22.57
C ILE A 906 8.99 -6.47 21.58
N VAL A 907 9.09 -6.16 20.28
CA VAL A 907 8.61 -7.03 19.21
C VAL A 907 9.80 -7.44 18.35
N GLN A 908 10.27 -8.66 18.56
CA GLN A 908 11.37 -9.28 17.82
C GLN A 908 10.83 -10.30 16.83
N TYR A 909 11.24 -10.19 15.57
CA TYR A 909 11.00 -11.20 14.55
C TYR A 909 12.26 -11.38 13.70
N GLY A 910 12.89 -12.54 13.83
CA GLY A 910 14.19 -12.80 13.21
C GLY A 910 15.19 -11.71 13.62
N PRO A 911 15.82 -11.01 12.66
CA PRO A 911 16.83 -10.00 12.95
C PRO A 911 16.28 -8.57 13.19
N PHE A 912 14.95 -8.39 13.17
CA PHE A 912 14.32 -7.08 13.32
C PHE A 912 13.70 -6.94 14.71
N VAL A 913 14.06 -5.84 15.39
CA VAL A 913 13.58 -5.54 16.75
C VAL A 913 12.98 -4.15 16.80
N VAL A 914 11.68 -4.10 17.01
CA VAL A 914 10.85 -2.89 16.92
C VAL A 914 9.81 -2.88 18.04
N THR A 915 8.93 -1.87 18.09
CA THR A 915 7.97 -1.70 19.18
C THR A 915 6.55 -2.16 18.84
N SER A 916 6.28 -2.55 17.59
CA SER A 916 4.98 -3.08 17.16
C SER A 916 5.09 -4.14 16.05
N ARG A 917 4.04 -4.95 15.86
CA ARG A 917 3.99 -5.95 14.77
C ARG A 917 3.97 -5.31 13.38
N ASP A 918 3.36 -4.14 13.25
CA ASP A 918 3.32 -3.40 11.98
C ASP A 918 4.72 -2.90 11.60
N GLU A 919 5.52 -2.44 12.58
CA GLU A 919 6.91 -2.05 12.37
C GLU A 919 7.80 -3.23 11.94
N VAL A 920 7.49 -4.47 12.33
CA VAL A 920 8.21 -5.67 11.87
C VAL A 920 7.98 -5.87 10.38
N MET A 921 6.72 -5.82 9.97
CA MET A 921 6.34 -5.94 8.56
C MET A 921 6.97 -4.81 7.73
N GLN A 922 7.02 -3.59 8.29
CA GLN A 922 7.72 -2.47 7.68
C GLN A 922 9.23 -2.73 7.55
N ALA A 923 9.89 -3.27 8.58
CA ALA A 923 11.32 -3.60 8.53
C ALA A 923 11.66 -4.65 7.49
N MET A 924 10.84 -5.69 7.36
CA MET A 924 10.98 -6.69 6.29
C MET A 924 10.80 -6.07 4.91
N SER A 925 9.78 -5.23 4.76
CA SER A 925 9.51 -4.53 3.50
C SER A 925 10.66 -3.60 3.13
N ASP A 926 11.17 -2.84 4.09
CA ASP A 926 12.28 -1.91 3.92
C ASP A 926 13.56 -2.65 3.48
N TYR A 927 13.87 -3.79 4.10
CA TYR A 927 14.99 -4.64 3.69
C TYR A 927 14.81 -5.18 2.25
N GLN A 928 13.65 -5.77 1.95
CA GLN A 928 13.38 -6.35 0.62
C GLN A 928 13.31 -5.30 -0.50
N THR A 929 12.89 -4.08 -0.17
CA THR A 929 12.78 -2.98 -1.13
C THR A 929 13.99 -2.06 -1.15
N HIS A 930 15.01 -2.31 -0.32
CA HIS A 930 16.19 -1.48 -0.17
C HIS A 930 15.83 -0.02 0.14
N SER A 931 15.02 0.21 1.18
CA SER A 931 14.54 1.55 1.56
C SER A 931 14.53 1.77 3.07
N ASN A 932 14.36 3.03 3.49
CA ASN A 932 14.24 3.49 4.88
C ASN A 932 15.33 2.94 5.82
N GLY A 933 16.58 2.99 5.39
CA GLY A 933 17.75 2.48 6.13
C GLY A 933 18.47 1.35 5.40
N PHE A 934 17.79 0.63 4.50
CA PHE A 934 18.39 -0.45 3.70
C PHE A 934 18.74 -0.04 2.25
N GLU A 935 18.78 1.24 1.92
CA GLU A 935 19.13 1.73 0.58
C GLU A 935 20.50 1.23 0.11
N ARG A 936 21.43 1.09 1.05
CA ARG A 936 22.79 0.60 0.81
C ARG A 936 22.89 -0.91 0.57
N ALA A 937 21.83 -1.67 0.83
CA ALA A 937 21.82 -3.11 0.59
C ALA A 937 21.65 -3.47 -0.90
N TYR A 938 21.22 -2.51 -1.75
CA TYR A 938 20.94 -2.79 -3.15
C TYR A 938 22.21 -3.17 -3.91
N ASN A 939 22.29 -4.44 -4.34
CA ASN A 939 23.47 -5.06 -4.95
C ASN A 939 24.72 -5.07 -4.06
N TRP A 940 24.56 -4.88 -2.75
CA TRP A 940 25.66 -5.08 -1.81
C TRP A 940 25.75 -6.57 -1.46
N GLU A 941 26.96 -7.08 -1.47
CA GLU A 941 27.32 -8.42 -1.05
C GLU A 941 28.70 -8.31 -0.39
N SER A 942 28.89 -8.93 0.78
CA SER A 942 30.19 -8.89 1.45
C SER A 942 31.22 -9.74 0.68
N GLU A 943 32.49 -9.30 0.68
CA GLU A 943 33.57 -10.11 0.11
C GLU A 943 33.85 -11.34 0.99
N ILE A 944 33.69 -11.19 2.31
CA ILE A 944 33.92 -12.30 3.26
C ILE A 944 32.84 -13.38 3.18
N GLY A 945 31.58 -13.02 2.88
CA GLY A 945 30.45 -13.95 2.76
C GLY A 945 30.50 -14.83 1.51
N LYS A 946 31.14 -14.37 0.43
CA LYS A 946 31.31 -15.13 -0.82
C LYS A 946 32.09 -16.45 -0.63
N SER A 947 32.92 -16.54 0.40
CA SER A 947 33.72 -17.72 0.72
C SER A 947 32.88 -18.99 1.02
N MET A 948 31.57 -18.83 1.27
CA MET A 948 30.62 -19.93 1.54
C MET A 948 29.78 -20.35 0.32
N VAL A 949 29.93 -19.68 -0.84
CA VAL A 949 29.08 -19.86 -2.03
C VAL A 949 29.66 -20.89 -3.04
N HIS A 950 30.73 -21.61 -2.67
CA HIS A 950 31.38 -22.62 -3.53
C HIS A 950 31.35 -24.04 -2.99
#